data_AF-A0AAD1MS87-F1
#
_entry.id   AF-A0AAD1MS87-F1
#
_cell.length_a   1.000
_cell.length_b   1.000
_cell.length_c   1.000
_cell.angle_alpha   90.00
_cell.angle_beta   90.00
_cell.angle_gamma   90.00
#
_symmetry.space_group_name_H-M   'P 1'
#
loop_
_entity.id
_entity.type
_entity.pdbx_description
1 polymer ?
#
loop_
_entity_poly.entity_id
_entity_poly.type
_entity_poly.pdbx_seq_one_letter_code
_entity_poly.pdbx_strand_id
1 'polypeptide(L)'
;MTAYPKPASGAPNFPELEADVLGYWDSDDTFRASIARRDGAPEYVFYDGPPFANGLPHYGHLLTGYVKDIVPRYRTMRGYKVERRFGWDTHGLPAELEVQRQLGITDKADIDAMGIEKFNDACRASVLKYTDEWRSYVTRQARWVDFDNDYKTLDLGFMESVIWAFKQLWDKGLAYQGVRVLPYCWNDETPLSSHELRMDDDVYQSRQDPAITVGFQVLDGPLAGSHLLVWTTTPWTLPSNQAVAVNPDVTYVQVAVPGEVSGRKYVLAEARLAAYARELGEEPEVLATVTGSELLGTRYLPPFPYFTDRPEAHNAFQVLRGEFVTTEDGTGIVHMAPAYGEDDKATTDTVGITPVTPVDSKGRFDAGVPDYQGQHVFDANPQIIRDLKNGTGSAAANGAVLVRHETYEHSYPHCWRCRNPLIYRAVSSWFIKVTEFRDRMVELNQEITWYPEHVKDGQFGKWLQGARDWSISRNRYWGTPIPVWMSDDPEYPRIDVYGSLDELERDFGVRPTNLHRPFIDELTRPNPDDPTGKSTMRRIEDVLDVWFDSGSMPYAQVHYPFENAEWFAGGGSEDAHFPGDFIVEYIGQTRGWFYTLHVLATALFDRPAFKTCVSHGIVLGNDGQKMSKSLRNYPDVTEVFDRDGSDAMRWFLMASPILRGGNLVVTEQGIREGVRQVLLPLWNAYTFLALYAPQKGTWRTDSTHVLDRYILAKLAQLRDDLTESLDVCDISGACDELRQFTEALTNWYVRRSRSRFWEEDRDAIDTLHTVLEVTTRLAAPLLPLATEKIWRGLTDGRSVHLTDWPEADLLPHDPALVAAMDQVRSVCSTASSLRKAKKLRVRLPLPKLTVAVADPAQLEPFADLIADELNVKAVELTADIDTYGRFELTVNARVAGPRLGKDVQAAIKAVKAGEGVVNPDGTLTAGPAVLRPEEYSSKLVAADPEYTAALPDGAGLVVLDGTVTPELEAEGWAKDRIRELQELRKSSGLDVSDRITVVMSVPQTHEDWARAHRDLIAGEILATAFEFGEPTDGAEIGDGVRVAIAKA
;
A
#
# COMPACT_ATOMS: atom_id res chain seq x y z
N MET A 1 31.79 -7.38 39.52
CA MET A 1 30.90 -7.26 38.33
C MET A 1 30.98 -5.83 37.85
N THR A 2 30.99 -5.60 36.55
CA THR A 2 31.01 -4.27 35.95
C THR A 2 29.63 -3.63 36.02
N ALA A 3 29.56 -2.30 36.18
CA ALA A 3 28.32 -1.54 36.00
C ALA A 3 27.97 -1.46 34.50
N TYR A 4 26.73 -1.05 34.19
CA TYR A 4 26.35 -0.78 32.80
C TYR A 4 27.21 0.34 32.19
N PRO A 5 27.41 0.36 30.87
CA PRO A 5 28.01 1.48 30.18
C PRO A 5 27.22 2.77 30.47
N LYS A 6 27.89 3.80 31.00
CA LYS A 6 27.22 5.07 31.29
C LYS A 6 26.89 5.78 29.97
N PRO A 7 25.61 6.13 29.73
CA PRO A 7 25.22 6.84 28.53
C PRO A 7 25.78 8.27 28.53
N ALA A 8 25.99 8.85 27.34
CA ALA A 8 26.38 10.24 27.20
C ALA A 8 25.31 11.17 27.79
N SER A 9 25.72 12.30 28.37
CA SER A 9 24.80 13.28 28.93
C SER A 9 24.03 14.02 27.82
N GLY A 10 22.69 14.03 27.89
CA GLY A 10 21.84 14.77 26.94
C GLY A 10 20.76 13.90 26.32
N ALA A 11 20.02 14.45 25.34
CA ALA A 11 19.08 13.68 24.54
C ALA A 11 19.84 12.74 23.57
N PRO A 12 19.34 11.53 23.30
CA PRO A 12 20.01 10.62 22.35
C PRO A 12 20.02 11.19 20.94
N ASN A 13 21.14 11.04 20.25
CA ASN A 13 21.25 11.25 18.81
C ASN A 13 21.00 9.91 18.09
N PHE A 14 19.75 9.58 17.81
CA PHE A 14 19.40 8.31 17.16
C PHE A 14 20.10 8.10 15.81
N PRO A 15 20.13 9.06 14.87
CA PRO A 15 20.86 8.89 13.60
C PRO A 15 22.32 8.44 13.75
N GLU A 16 23.05 8.99 14.72
CA GLU A 16 24.44 8.61 14.99
C GLU A 16 24.54 7.20 15.60
N LEU A 17 23.66 6.87 16.54
CA LEU A 17 23.57 5.53 17.13
C LEU A 17 23.22 4.46 16.09
N GLU A 18 22.35 4.80 15.13
CA GLU A 18 21.99 3.94 14.01
C GLU A 18 23.19 3.69 13.09
N ALA A 19 23.96 4.74 12.75
CA ALA A 19 25.16 4.60 11.94
C ALA A 19 26.22 3.69 12.61
N ASP A 20 26.41 3.82 13.92
CA ASP A 20 27.27 2.92 14.71
C ASP A 20 26.82 1.46 14.59
N VAL A 21 25.51 1.20 14.70
CA VAL A 21 24.95 -0.15 14.62
C VAL A 21 25.11 -0.73 13.22
N LEU A 22 24.84 0.06 12.17
CA LEU A 22 25.03 -0.38 10.78
C LEU A 22 26.49 -0.73 10.51
N GLY A 23 27.44 0.12 10.94
CA GLY A 23 28.86 -0.16 10.82
C GLY A 23 29.30 -1.40 11.61
N TYR A 24 28.72 -1.63 12.79
CA TYR A 24 28.95 -2.85 13.55
C TYR A 24 28.46 -4.10 12.80
N TRP A 25 27.21 -4.11 12.31
CA TRP A 25 26.65 -5.28 11.61
C TRP A 25 27.42 -5.66 10.35
N ASP A 26 27.91 -4.66 9.61
CA ASP A 26 28.77 -4.86 8.44
C ASP A 26 30.10 -5.54 8.87
N SER A 27 30.75 -5.02 9.91
CA SER A 27 32.03 -5.56 10.39
C SER A 27 31.92 -6.95 11.05
N ASP A 28 30.81 -7.24 11.72
CA ASP A 28 30.55 -8.50 12.43
C ASP A 28 29.91 -9.58 11.52
N ASP A 29 29.51 -9.20 10.30
CA ASP A 29 28.76 -10.05 9.37
C ASP A 29 27.47 -10.61 9.99
N THR A 30 26.77 -9.75 10.76
CA THR A 30 25.64 -10.17 11.59
C THR A 30 24.47 -10.70 10.76
N PHE A 31 24.23 -10.12 9.58
CA PHE A 31 23.15 -10.57 8.68
C PHE A 31 23.39 -12.00 8.20
N ARG A 32 24.55 -12.31 7.61
CA ARG A 32 24.86 -13.68 7.15
C ARG A 32 24.87 -14.66 8.31
N ALA A 33 25.39 -14.26 9.48
CA ALA A 33 25.34 -15.07 10.68
C ALA A 33 23.89 -15.39 11.13
N SER A 34 22.93 -14.48 10.91
CA SER A 34 21.52 -14.71 11.25
C SER A 34 20.86 -15.78 10.38
N ILE A 35 21.31 -15.94 9.14
CA ILE A 35 20.86 -16.99 8.21
C ILE A 35 21.59 -18.30 8.52
N ALA A 36 22.92 -18.29 8.60
CA ALA A 36 23.73 -19.49 8.79
C ALA A 36 23.41 -20.23 10.11
N ARG A 37 23.05 -19.50 11.18
CA ARG A 37 22.62 -20.14 12.45
C ARG A 37 21.31 -20.93 12.34
N ARG A 38 20.61 -20.84 11.21
CA ARG A 38 19.36 -21.55 10.91
C ARG A 38 19.55 -22.68 9.90
N ASP A 39 20.80 -23.07 9.59
CA ASP A 39 21.05 -24.22 8.73
C ASP A 39 20.41 -25.49 9.31
N GLY A 40 19.61 -26.18 8.49
CA GLY A 40 18.82 -27.35 8.87
C GLY A 40 17.47 -27.06 9.54
N ALA A 41 17.11 -25.79 9.75
CA ALA A 41 15.77 -25.40 10.19
C ALA A 41 14.79 -25.35 9.01
N PRO A 42 13.46 -25.40 9.25
CA PRO A 42 12.46 -25.17 8.22
C PRO A 42 12.66 -23.81 7.54
N GLU A 43 12.53 -23.78 6.22
CA GLU A 43 12.66 -22.54 5.45
C GLU A 43 11.34 -21.78 5.39
N TYR A 44 11.44 -20.45 5.32
CA TYR A 44 10.31 -19.56 5.01
C TYR A 44 10.68 -18.78 3.74
N VAL A 45 10.07 -19.17 2.63
CA VAL A 45 10.42 -18.68 1.29
C VAL A 45 9.82 -17.30 1.08
N PHE A 46 10.68 -16.28 1.02
CA PHE A 46 10.30 -14.90 0.80
C PHE A 46 10.54 -14.49 -0.65
N TYR A 47 9.51 -13.96 -1.31
CA TYR A 47 9.66 -13.35 -2.64
C TYR A 47 9.84 -11.84 -2.54
N ASP A 48 11.02 -11.38 -2.95
CA ASP A 48 11.32 -9.97 -3.06
C ASP A 48 10.90 -9.44 -4.43
N GLY A 49 9.88 -8.59 -4.51
CA GLY A 49 9.51 -7.95 -5.77
C GLY A 49 10.65 -7.12 -6.33
N PRO A 50 11.11 -7.39 -7.57
CA PRO A 50 12.28 -6.73 -8.12
C PRO A 50 11.92 -5.29 -8.54
N PRO A 51 12.52 -4.23 -7.93
CA PRO A 51 12.34 -2.87 -8.43
C PRO A 51 12.94 -2.69 -9.82
N PHE A 52 12.39 -1.73 -10.58
CA PHE A 52 13.01 -1.27 -11.81
C PHE A 52 14.33 -0.57 -11.53
N ALA A 53 15.39 -0.98 -12.22
CA ALA A 53 16.72 -0.42 -12.09
C ALA A 53 16.90 0.90 -12.89
N ASN A 54 15.96 1.84 -12.82
CA ASN A 54 15.95 3.03 -13.69
C ASN A 54 15.93 4.38 -12.94
N GLY A 55 16.14 4.37 -11.62
CA GLY A 55 16.28 5.61 -10.85
C GLY A 55 16.39 5.40 -9.34
N LEU A 56 16.53 6.53 -8.63
CA LEU A 56 16.64 6.56 -7.17
C LEU A 56 15.35 6.12 -6.45
N PRO A 57 15.46 5.45 -5.29
CA PRO A 57 14.32 5.03 -4.49
C PRO A 57 13.50 6.19 -3.93
N HIS A 58 12.27 5.92 -3.49
CA HIS A 58 11.32 6.89 -2.93
C HIS A 58 10.52 6.23 -1.80
N TYR A 59 9.62 6.97 -1.14
CA TYR A 59 8.84 6.49 0.01
C TYR A 59 8.03 5.19 -0.24
N GLY A 60 7.66 4.91 -1.49
CA GLY A 60 6.98 3.66 -1.85
C GLY A 60 7.92 2.46 -1.66
N HIS A 61 9.16 2.56 -2.15
CA HIS A 61 10.20 1.57 -1.91
C HIS A 61 10.55 1.46 -0.42
N LEU A 62 10.56 2.59 0.30
CA LEU A 62 10.81 2.61 1.73
C LEU A 62 9.74 1.86 2.52
N LEU A 63 8.47 2.18 2.30
CA LEU A 63 7.36 1.52 2.97
C LEU A 63 7.40 0.01 2.75
N THR A 64 7.52 -0.41 1.49
CA THR A 64 7.60 -1.82 1.10
C THR A 64 8.82 -2.50 1.74
N GLY A 65 9.98 -1.84 1.68
CA GLY A 65 11.24 -2.34 2.24
C GLY A 65 11.19 -2.60 3.74
N TYR A 66 10.43 -1.82 4.51
CA TYR A 66 10.27 -2.06 5.95
C TYR A 66 9.47 -3.34 6.22
N VAL A 67 8.39 -3.59 5.48
CA VAL A 67 7.63 -4.83 5.62
C VAL A 67 8.46 -6.04 5.19
N LYS A 68 9.21 -5.90 4.08
CA LYS A 68 10.18 -6.90 3.58
C LYS A 68 11.34 -7.17 4.54
N ASP A 69 11.50 -6.38 5.59
CA ASP A 69 12.51 -6.60 6.62
C ASP A 69 11.90 -7.11 7.94
N ILE A 70 10.79 -6.51 8.40
CA ILE A 70 10.08 -6.89 9.63
C ILE A 70 9.68 -8.36 9.62
N VAL A 71 8.99 -8.80 8.56
CA VAL A 71 8.45 -10.17 8.49
C VAL A 71 9.58 -11.20 8.43
N PRO A 72 10.59 -11.09 7.54
CA PRO A 72 11.72 -12.02 7.54
C PRO A 72 12.54 -12.02 8.84
N ARG A 73 12.78 -10.85 9.47
CA ARG A 73 13.46 -10.78 10.78
C ARG A 73 12.69 -11.54 11.85
N TYR A 74 11.39 -11.27 11.95
CA TYR A 74 10.51 -11.96 12.89
C TYR A 74 10.49 -13.48 12.66
N ARG A 75 10.32 -13.93 11.41
CA ARG A 75 10.35 -15.37 11.06
C ARG A 75 11.70 -16.01 11.38
N THR A 76 12.81 -15.28 11.15
CA THR A 76 14.16 -15.76 11.53
C THR A 76 14.29 -15.92 13.04
N MET A 77 13.77 -14.99 13.84
CA MET A 77 13.75 -15.10 15.30
C MET A 77 12.81 -16.22 15.78
N ARG A 78 11.71 -16.50 15.06
CA ARG A 78 10.78 -17.63 15.29
C ARG A 78 11.35 -19.00 14.90
N GLY A 79 12.60 -19.09 14.46
CA GLY A 79 13.29 -20.36 14.21
C GLY A 79 13.41 -20.77 12.75
N TYR A 80 12.87 -19.99 11.81
CA TYR A 80 12.95 -20.31 10.37
C TYR A 80 14.27 -19.85 9.76
N LYS A 81 14.73 -20.57 8.73
CA LYS A 81 15.74 -20.05 7.80
C LYS A 81 15.04 -19.19 6.75
N VAL A 82 15.47 -17.95 6.59
CA VAL A 82 14.84 -17.00 5.66
C VAL A 82 15.92 -16.38 4.79
N GLU A 83 16.11 -16.95 3.60
CA GLU A 83 16.97 -16.37 2.56
C GLU A 83 16.32 -15.10 2.00
N ARG A 84 17.14 -14.07 1.76
CA ARG A 84 16.66 -12.73 1.35
C ARG A 84 17.55 -12.23 0.24
N ARG A 85 17.25 -12.60 -1.00
CA ARG A 85 18.00 -12.18 -2.19
C ARG A 85 17.35 -10.97 -2.82
N PHE A 86 18.13 -9.93 -3.11
CA PHE A 86 17.60 -8.76 -3.80
C PHE A 86 17.32 -9.10 -5.27
N GLY A 87 16.26 -8.52 -5.83
CA GLY A 87 15.90 -8.69 -7.22
C GLY A 87 16.05 -7.42 -8.04
N TRP A 88 16.38 -7.54 -9.33
CA TRP A 88 16.38 -6.41 -10.24
C TRP A 88 15.57 -6.69 -11.49
N ASP A 89 14.59 -5.82 -11.76
CA ASP A 89 13.91 -5.80 -13.03
C ASP A 89 14.63 -4.83 -13.95
N THR A 90 15.40 -5.41 -14.86
CA THR A 90 16.37 -4.71 -15.69
C THR A 90 15.92 -4.49 -17.12
N HIS A 91 14.78 -5.06 -17.52
CA HIS A 91 14.32 -5.09 -18.91
C HIS A 91 13.19 -4.11 -19.21
N GLY A 92 12.87 -4.04 -20.51
CA GLY A 92 11.69 -3.38 -21.02
C GLY A 92 11.80 -1.87 -21.15
N LEU A 93 10.68 -1.30 -21.57
CA LEU A 93 10.52 0.14 -21.80
C LEU A 93 10.97 1.04 -20.62
N PRO A 94 10.91 0.67 -19.31
CA PRO A 94 11.33 1.60 -18.25
C PRO A 94 12.84 1.87 -18.29
N ALA A 95 13.63 0.86 -18.63
CA ALA A 95 15.07 0.98 -18.83
C ALA A 95 15.38 1.69 -20.14
N GLU A 96 14.70 1.32 -21.23
CA GLU A 96 14.91 1.94 -22.55
C GLU A 96 14.62 3.45 -22.54
N LEU A 97 13.54 3.89 -21.91
CA LEU A 97 13.14 5.30 -21.89
C LEU A 97 14.12 6.16 -21.08
N GLU A 98 14.68 5.63 -20.00
CA GLU A 98 15.70 6.34 -19.23
C GLU A 98 16.97 6.51 -20.05
N VAL A 99 17.37 5.48 -20.81
CA VAL A 99 18.52 5.56 -21.73
C VAL A 99 18.24 6.53 -22.88
N GLN A 100 17.03 6.49 -23.46
CA GLN A 100 16.63 7.44 -24.50
C GLN A 100 16.72 8.88 -24.00
N ARG A 101 16.25 9.15 -22.78
CA ARG A 101 16.36 10.47 -22.14
C ARG A 101 17.81 10.89 -21.92
N GLN A 102 18.67 9.98 -21.46
CA GLN A 102 20.10 10.25 -21.25
C GLN A 102 20.84 10.55 -22.57
N LEU A 103 20.46 9.86 -23.65
CA LEU A 103 21.09 9.98 -24.97
C LEU A 103 20.41 11.02 -25.88
N GLY A 104 19.30 11.61 -25.47
CA GLY A 104 18.52 12.54 -26.29
C GLY A 104 17.84 11.89 -27.49
N ILE A 105 17.56 10.59 -27.42
CA ILE A 105 16.85 9.83 -28.44
C ILE A 105 15.36 10.15 -28.33
N THR A 106 14.73 10.48 -29.45
CA THR A 106 13.33 10.93 -29.47
C THR A 106 12.39 9.97 -30.21
N ASP A 107 12.91 9.17 -31.13
CA ASP A 107 12.13 8.14 -31.79
C ASP A 107 12.92 6.85 -32.05
N LYS A 108 12.23 5.85 -32.58
CA LYS A 108 12.79 4.53 -32.88
C LYS A 108 13.88 4.56 -33.97
N ALA A 109 13.78 5.49 -34.92
CA ALA A 109 14.73 5.59 -36.03
C ALA A 109 16.12 6.05 -35.55
N ASP A 110 16.17 6.87 -34.50
CA ASP A 110 17.42 7.24 -33.82
C ASP A 110 18.11 5.99 -33.22
N ILE A 111 17.34 5.05 -32.65
CA ILE A 111 17.86 3.78 -32.10
C ILE A 111 18.40 2.90 -33.22
N ASP A 112 17.65 2.76 -34.32
CA ASP A 112 18.08 1.97 -35.48
C ASP A 112 19.36 2.56 -36.10
N ALA A 113 19.48 3.89 -36.17
CA ALA A 113 20.67 4.58 -36.65
C ALA A 113 21.88 4.42 -35.71
N MET A 114 21.65 4.38 -34.39
CA MET A 114 22.68 4.08 -33.38
C MET A 114 23.15 2.62 -33.46
N GLY A 115 22.22 1.71 -33.79
CA GLY A 115 22.41 0.27 -33.81
C GLY A 115 21.94 -0.38 -32.50
N ILE A 116 21.19 -1.48 -32.62
CA ILE A 116 20.55 -2.20 -31.51
C ILE A 116 21.55 -2.62 -30.44
N GLU A 117 22.71 -3.14 -30.85
CA GLU A 117 23.78 -3.57 -29.93
C GLU A 117 24.21 -2.44 -28.99
N LYS A 118 24.56 -1.28 -29.55
CA LYS A 118 25.01 -0.13 -28.76
C LYS A 118 23.91 0.41 -27.85
N PHE A 119 22.66 0.40 -28.32
CA PHE A 119 21.53 0.84 -27.51
C PHE A 119 21.29 -0.12 -26.33
N ASN A 120 21.33 -1.43 -26.57
CA ASN A 120 21.18 -2.45 -25.53
C ASN A 120 22.35 -2.44 -24.53
N ASP A 121 23.58 -2.16 -24.98
CA ASP A 121 24.73 -1.96 -24.10
C ASP A 121 24.57 -0.71 -23.21
N ALA A 122 24.02 0.38 -23.75
CA ALA A 122 23.69 1.56 -22.96
C ALA A 122 22.60 1.26 -21.92
N CYS A 123 21.59 0.46 -22.28
CA CYS A 123 20.58 -0.01 -21.33
C CYS A 123 21.20 -0.83 -20.20
N ARG A 124 22.06 -1.81 -20.53
CA ARG A 124 22.79 -2.62 -19.55
C ARG A 124 23.64 -1.76 -18.61
N ALA A 125 24.36 -0.77 -19.14
CA ALA A 125 25.19 0.11 -18.32
C ALA A 125 24.37 1.02 -17.40
N SER A 126 23.23 1.54 -17.90
CA SER A 126 22.34 2.41 -17.12
C SER A 126 21.73 1.69 -15.92
N VAL A 127 21.25 0.45 -16.10
CA VAL A 127 20.62 -0.31 -15.00
C VAL A 127 21.60 -0.65 -13.88
N LEU A 128 22.86 -0.94 -14.22
CA LEU A 128 23.89 -1.25 -13.22
C LEU A 128 24.33 -0.01 -12.43
N LYS A 129 24.19 1.20 -12.99
CA LYS A 129 24.62 2.45 -12.35
C LYS A 129 23.91 2.75 -11.02
N TYR A 130 22.63 2.39 -10.92
CA TYR A 130 21.82 2.71 -9.74
C TYR A 130 21.99 1.72 -8.58
N THR A 131 22.62 0.58 -8.81
CA THR A 131 22.73 -0.52 -7.83
C THR A 131 23.39 -0.08 -6.51
N ASP A 132 24.49 0.68 -6.58
CA ASP A 132 25.21 1.17 -5.40
C ASP A 132 24.38 2.18 -4.58
N GLU A 133 23.65 3.08 -5.26
CA GLU A 133 22.78 4.08 -4.61
C GLU A 133 21.63 3.37 -3.87
N TRP A 134 21.06 2.33 -4.48
CA TRP A 134 20.06 1.49 -3.84
C TRP A 134 20.62 0.69 -2.67
N ARG A 135 21.80 0.08 -2.81
CA ARG A 135 22.47 -0.65 -1.72
C ARG A 135 22.66 0.28 -0.52
N SER A 136 23.16 1.49 -0.73
CA SER A 136 23.33 2.51 0.32
C SER A 136 21.99 2.86 0.99
N TYR A 137 20.96 3.13 0.19
CA TYR A 137 19.62 3.47 0.68
C TYR A 137 18.98 2.36 1.52
N VAL A 138 19.03 1.12 1.02
CA VAL A 138 18.47 -0.07 1.68
C VAL A 138 19.26 -0.42 2.95
N THR A 139 20.57 -0.23 2.93
CA THR A 139 21.42 -0.38 4.12
C THR A 139 21.06 0.66 5.18
N ARG A 140 20.90 1.93 4.80
CA ARG A 140 20.51 3.01 5.74
C ARG A 140 19.12 2.79 6.35
N GLN A 141 18.22 2.14 5.61
CA GLN A 141 16.89 1.68 6.05
C GLN A 141 16.95 0.55 7.09
N ALA A 142 18.13 -0.06 7.31
CA ALA A 142 18.31 -1.29 8.07
C ALA A 142 17.51 -2.47 7.52
N ARG A 143 17.32 -2.54 6.20
CA ARG A 143 16.75 -3.71 5.54
C ARG A 143 17.86 -4.72 5.25
N TRP A 144 17.80 -5.89 5.87
CA TRP A 144 18.75 -6.98 5.61
C TRP A 144 18.35 -7.79 4.40
N VAL A 145 19.19 -7.71 3.36
CA VAL A 145 19.01 -8.39 2.07
C VAL A 145 20.38 -8.57 1.42
N ASP A 146 20.58 -9.68 0.71
CA ASP A 146 21.79 -10.01 -0.01
C ASP A 146 21.78 -9.33 -1.39
N PHE A 147 22.73 -8.41 -1.59
CA PHE A 147 22.98 -7.73 -2.86
C PHE A 147 24.12 -8.38 -3.66
N ASP A 148 24.86 -9.32 -3.07
CA ASP A 148 25.99 -9.99 -3.72
C ASP A 148 25.51 -11.24 -4.46
N ASN A 149 24.55 -11.97 -3.88
CA ASN A 149 23.83 -13.07 -4.52
C ASN A 149 22.42 -12.63 -4.98
N ASP A 150 22.33 -11.46 -5.61
CA ASP A 150 21.08 -10.96 -6.18
C ASP A 150 20.65 -11.79 -7.41
N TYR A 151 19.49 -11.47 -7.98
CA TYR A 151 19.10 -11.96 -9.31
C TYR A 151 18.72 -10.79 -10.21
N LYS A 152 19.05 -10.86 -11.49
CA LYS A 152 18.69 -9.84 -12.48
C LYS A 152 17.98 -10.48 -13.66
N THR A 153 16.94 -9.82 -14.16
CA THR A 153 16.20 -10.34 -15.33
C THR A 153 17.05 -10.45 -16.60
N LEU A 154 18.16 -9.70 -16.69
CA LEU A 154 19.14 -9.76 -17.78
C LEU A 154 20.14 -10.92 -17.69
N ASP A 155 20.19 -11.64 -16.57
CA ASP A 155 21.14 -12.73 -16.39
C ASP A 155 20.78 -13.90 -17.30
N LEU A 156 21.78 -14.52 -17.93
CA LEU A 156 21.56 -15.54 -18.97
C LEU A 156 20.71 -16.71 -18.46
N GLY A 157 20.98 -17.22 -17.26
CA GLY A 157 20.19 -18.32 -16.67
C GLY A 157 18.75 -17.90 -16.36
N PHE A 158 18.52 -16.65 -15.94
CA PHE A 158 17.17 -16.13 -15.74
C PHE A 158 16.40 -16.13 -17.06
N MET A 159 17.00 -15.58 -18.12
CA MET A 159 16.41 -15.54 -19.46
C MET A 159 16.15 -16.94 -20.04
N GLU A 160 17.05 -17.91 -19.77
CA GLU A 160 16.87 -19.30 -20.20
C GLU A 160 15.61 -19.92 -19.56
N SER A 161 15.40 -19.70 -18.26
CA SER A 161 14.17 -20.10 -17.57
C SER A 161 12.93 -19.38 -18.11
N VAL A 162 13.05 -18.11 -18.53
CA VAL A 162 11.93 -17.37 -19.15
C VAL A 162 11.54 -17.96 -20.51
N ILE A 163 12.50 -18.26 -21.38
CA ILE A 163 12.18 -18.89 -22.68
C ILE A 163 11.66 -20.32 -22.50
N TRP A 164 12.14 -21.04 -21.47
CA TRP A 164 11.57 -22.32 -21.06
C TRP A 164 10.07 -22.17 -20.73
N ALA A 165 9.72 -21.18 -19.90
CA ALA A 165 8.33 -20.93 -19.52
C ALA A 165 7.45 -20.63 -20.75
N PHE A 166 7.92 -19.80 -21.68
CA PHE A 166 7.21 -19.56 -22.94
C PHE A 166 7.03 -20.86 -23.75
N LYS A 167 8.09 -21.67 -23.89
CA LYS A 167 8.00 -22.96 -24.57
C LYS A 167 6.99 -23.90 -23.91
N GLN A 168 6.93 -23.96 -22.58
CA GLN A 168 5.92 -24.76 -21.89
C GLN A 168 4.50 -24.29 -22.19
N LEU A 169 4.26 -22.98 -22.21
CA LEU A 169 2.96 -22.42 -22.58
C LEU A 169 2.60 -22.74 -24.04
N TRP A 170 3.58 -22.71 -24.95
CA TRP A 170 3.40 -23.12 -26.34
C TRP A 170 3.05 -24.60 -26.47
N ASP A 171 3.81 -25.48 -25.81
CA ASP A 171 3.60 -26.93 -25.84
C ASP A 171 2.23 -27.32 -25.24
N LYS A 172 1.74 -26.55 -24.27
CA LYS A 172 0.37 -26.68 -23.69
C LYS A 172 -0.73 -26.06 -24.57
N GLY A 173 -0.40 -25.43 -25.70
CA GLY A 173 -1.35 -24.75 -26.58
C GLY A 173 -1.92 -23.43 -26.05
N LEU A 174 -1.31 -22.88 -24.99
CA LEU A 174 -1.72 -21.64 -24.33
C LEU A 174 -1.07 -20.39 -24.93
N ALA A 175 0.09 -20.51 -25.58
CA ALA A 175 0.69 -19.41 -26.34
C ALA A 175 0.23 -19.44 -27.81
N TYR A 176 -0.13 -18.29 -28.38
CA TYR A 176 -0.54 -18.20 -29.78
C TYR A 176 -0.30 -16.80 -30.38
N GLN A 177 -0.16 -16.73 -31.70
CA GLN A 177 -0.14 -15.46 -32.44
C GLN A 177 -1.57 -15.07 -32.85
N GLY A 178 -1.92 -13.80 -32.66
CA GLY A 178 -3.21 -13.28 -33.09
C GLY A 178 -3.13 -11.82 -33.52
N VAL A 179 -4.14 -11.38 -34.28
CA VAL A 179 -4.35 -9.95 -34.57
C VAL A 179 -5.46 -9.45 -33.66
N ARG A 180 -5.14 -8.50 -32.77
CA ARG A 180 -6.11 -7.86 -31.87
C ARG A 180 -5.99 -6.36 -31.98
N VAL A 181 -7.09 -5.67 -31.72
CA VAL A 181 -7.07 -4.22 -31.48
C VAL A 181 -6.55 -4.00 -30.07
N LEU A 182 -5.35 -3.45 -29.96
CA LEU A 182 -4.69 -3.17 -28.68
C LEU A 182 -4.48 -1.67 -28.52
N PRO A 183 -4.42 -1.17 -27.26
CA PRO A 183 -3.85 0.14 -27.00
C PRO A 183 -2.42 0.19 -27.54
N TYR A 184 -2.11 1.25 -28.27
CA TYR A 184 -0.87 1.38 -29.00
C TYR A 184 -0.29 2.78 -28.79
N CYS A 185 0.96 2.83 -28.36
CA CYS A 185 1.70 4.08 -28.24
C CYS A 185 2.37 4.37 -29.58
N TRP A 186 1.88 5.36 -30.31
CA TRP A 186 2.46 5.78 -31.60
C TRP A 186 3.81 6.49 -31.45
N ASN A 187 4.11 7.02 -30.26
CA ASN A 187 5.41 7.60 -29.94
C ASN A 187 6.45 6.52 -29.63
N ASP A 188 6.07 5.52 -28.83
CA ASP A 188 6.97 4.44 -28.41
C ASP A 188 6.91 3.24 -29.38
N GLU A 189 6.10 3.32 -30.43
CA GLU A 189 5.89 2.34 -31.51
C GLU A 189 5.68 0.90 -31.00
N THR A 190 4.80 0.73 -30.01
CA THR A 190 4.55 -0.59 -29.40
C THR A 190 3.12 -0.69 -28.83
N PRO A 191 2.50 -1.89 -28.88
CA PRO A 191 1.30 -2.15 -28.11
C PRO A 191 1.58 -2.16 -26.60
N LEU A 192 0.53 -1.86 -25.83
CA LEU A 192 0.48 -1.95 -24.38
C LEU A 192 -0.64 -2.93 -23.97
N SER A 193 -0.44 -3.62 -22.85
CA SER A 193 -1.45 -4.53 -22.29
C SER A 193 -2.59 -3.78 -21.60
N SER A 194 -3.73 -4.47 -21.43
CA SER A 194 -4.89 -3.92 -20.73
C SER A 194 -4.62 -3.65 -19.24
N HIS A 195 -3.75 -4.44 -18.61
CA HIS A 195 -3.42 -4.28 -17.21
C HIS A 195 -2.49 -3.08 -17.00
N GLU A 196 -1.51 -2.84 -17.89
CA GLU A 196 -0.67 -1.63 -17.88
C GLU A 196 -1.49 -0.33 -17.91
N LEU A 197 -2.63 -0.31 -18.61
CA LEU A 197 -3.50 0.88 -18.65
C LEU A 197 -4.28 1.14 -17.36
N ARG A 198 -4.39 0.13 -16.48
CA ARG A 198 -5.23 0.18 -15.28
C ARG A 198 -4.42 0.12 -13.99
N MET A 199 -3.08 0.15 -14.08
CA MET A 199 -2.18 0.13 -12.91
C MET A 199 -2.21 1.45 -12.14
N ASP A 200 -2.29 2.58 -12.85
CA ASP A 200 -2.27 3.91 -12.26
C ASP A 200 -3.46 4.75 -12.74
N ASP A 201 -4.06 5.51 -11.83
CA ASP A 201 -5.21 6.38 -12.12
C ASP A 201 -4.85 7.49 -13.14
N ASP A 202 -3.57 7.88 -13.22
CA ASP A 202 -3.07 8.93 -14.12
C ASP A 202 -2.99 8.51 -15.60
N VAL A 203 -3.28 7.24 -15.92
CA VAL A 203 -3.35 6.76 -17.30
C VAL A 203 -4.55 7.34 -18.02
N TYR A 204 -5.67 7.44 -17.32
CA TYR A 204 -6.91 7.98 -17.86
C TYR A 204 -7.04 9.45 -17.45
N GLN A 205 -6.92 10.35 -18.42
CA GLN A 205 -6.93 11.79 -18.18
C GLN A 205 -8.11 12.44 -18.89
N SER A 206 -8.67 13.49 -18.30
CA SER A 206 -9.69 14.31 -18.98
C SER A 206 -9.06 14.97 -20.20
N ARG A 207 -9.68 14.77 -21.36
CA ARG A 207 -9.25 15.34 -22.64
C ARG A 207 -10.46 15.89 -23.37
N GLN A 208 -10.26 17.00 -24.09
CA GLN A 208 -11.24 17.53 -25.03
C GLN A 208 -10.92 17.04 -26.44
N ASP A 209 -11.88 16.36 -27.05
CA ASP A 209 -11.79 15.87 -28.43
C ASP A 209 -12.97 16.38 -29.28
N PRO A 210 -12.80 16.48 -30.61
CA PRO A 210 -13.92 16.78 -31.49
C PRO A 210 -14.92 15.62 -31.49
N ALA A 211 -16.19 15.92 -31.26
CA ALA A 211 -17.29 15.00 -31.47
C ALA A 211 -18.11 15.44 -32.69
N ILE A 212 -18.33 14.52 -33.62
CA ILE A 212 -19.04 14.80 -34.86
C ILE A 212 -20.18 13.82 -35.09
N THR A 213 -21.26 14.31 -35.68
CA THR A 213 -22.33 13.48 -36.24
C THR A 213 -22.27 13.56 -37.76
N VAL A 214 -22.14 12.41 -38.42
CA VAL A 214 -21.99 12.30 -39.88
C VAL A 214 -23.11 11.42 -40.43
N GLY A 215 -23.73 11.85 -41.53
CA GLY A 215 -24.75 11.08 -42.23
C GLY A 215 -24.16 10.24 -43.36
N PHE A 216 -24.41 8.94 -43.36
CA PHE A 216 -24.01 8.00 -44.42
C PHE A 216 -25.19 7.60 -45.30
N GLN A 217 -25.08 7.79 -46.61
CA GLN A 217 -26.20 7.62 -47.53
C GLN A 217 -26.55 6.14 -47.75
N VAL A 218 -27.81 5.77 -47.52
CA VAL A 218 -28.36 4.43 -47.77
C VAL A 218 -28.58 4.23 -49.28
N LEU A 219 -28.16 3.08 -49.79
CA LEU A 219 -28.18 2.77 -51.22
C LEU A 219 -29.50 2.13 -51.68
N ASP A 220 -30.04 1.21 -50.89
CA ASP A 220 -31.16 0.35 -51.28
C ASP A 220 -32.18 0.18 -50.15
N GLY A 221 -33.28 -0.51 -50.49
CA GLY A 221 -34.36 -0.80 -49.54
C GLY A 221 -35.29 0.38 -49.24
N PRO A 222 -36.18 0.24 -48.22
CA PRO A 222 -37.22 1.21 -47.88
C PRO A 222 -36.68 2.59 -47.47
N LEU A 223 -35.42 2.65 -47.03
CA LEU A 223 -34.76 3.86 -46.54
C LEU A 223 -33.79 4.47 -47.56
N ALA A 224 -33.76 3.97 -48.80
CA ALA A 224 -32.86 4.45 -49.86
C ALA A 224 -32.87 5.98 -50.00
N GLY A 225 -31.67 6.57 -50.09
CA GLY A 225 -31.46 8.02 -50.13
C GLY A 225 -31.51 8.74 -48.77
N SER A 226 -31.82 8.04 -47.68
CA SER A 226 -31.69 8.58 -46.31
C SER A 226 -30.24 8.51 -45.83
N HIS A 227 -29.92 9.23 -44.76
CA HIS A 227 -28.60 9.21 -44.16
C HIS A 227 -28.66 8.58 -42.77
N LEU A 228 -27.90 7.50 -42.56
CA LEU A 228 -27.69 6.92 -41.24
C LEU A 228 -26.81 7.90 -40.44
N LEU A 229 -27.33 8.47 -39.36
CA LEU A 229 -26.55 9.36 -38.51
C LEU A 229 -25.66 8.54 -37.60
N VAL A 230 -24.34 8.65 -37.76
CA VAL A 230 -23.36 8.08 -36.85
C VAL A 230 -22.69 9.17 -36.04
N TRP A 231 -22.40 8.90 -34.77
CA TRP A 231 -21.66 9.80 -33.90
C TRP A 231 -20.29 9.21 -33.57
N THR A 232 -19.24 10.03 -33.59
CA THR A 232 -17.88 9.61 -33.21
C THR A 232 -17.09 10.75 -32.58
N THR A 233 -16.23 10.42 -31.62
CA THR A 233 -15.19 11.29 -31.05
C THR A 233 -13.82 11.13 -31.73
N THR A 234 -13.73 10.22 -32.71
CA THR A 234 -12.50 9.89 -33.44
C THR A 234 -12.67 10.07 -34.96
N PRO A 235 -12.77 11.32 -35.47
CA PRO A 235 -12.96 11.55 -36.91
C PRO A 235 -11.94 10.83 -37.81
N TRP A 236 -10.70 10.67 -37.35
CA TRP A 236 -9.64 9.96 -38.04
C TRP A 236 -9.92 8.48 -38.35
N THR A 237 -10.90 7.83 -37.69
CA THR A 237 -11.27 6.44 -38.02
C THR A 237 -12.25 6.36 -39.19
N LEU A 238 -12.94 7.47 -39.55
CA LEU A 238 -13.93 7.50 -40.63
C LEU A 238 -13.39 7.07 -42.01
N PRO A 239 -12.18 7.47 -42.44
CA PRO A 239 -11.55 6.92 -43.65
C PRO A 239 -11.46 5.40 -43.69
N SER A 240 -11.44 4.75 -42.52
CA SER A 240 -11.33 3.30 -42.36
C SER A 240 -12.67 2.61 -42.03
N ASN A 241 -13.80 3.30 -42.24
CA ASN A 241 -15.12 2.71 -42.05
C ASN A 241 -15.29 1.44 -42.88
N GLN A 242 -15.88 0.40 -42.28
CA GLN A 242 -16.20 -0.86 -42.96
C GLN A 242 -17.63 -1.34 -42.67
N ALA A 243 -18.30 -0.85 -41.63
CA ALA A 243 -19.70 -1.15 -41.33
C ALA A 243 -20.31 -0.06 -40.43
N VAL A 244 -21.61 -0.15 -40.18
CA VAL A 244 -22.25 0.52 -39.03
C VAL A 244 -22.99 -0.51 -38.20
N ALA A 245 -23.14 -0.30 -36.90
CA ALA A 245 -23.84 -1.21 -36.01
C ALA A 245 -25.07 -0.57 -35.37
N VAL A 246 -26.11 -1.38 -35.22
CA VAL A 246 -27.38 -1.03 -34.56
C VAL A 246 -27.76 -2.11 -33.55
N ASN A 247 -28.47 -1.71 -32.51
CA ASN A 247 -29.05 -2.65 -31.57
C ASN A 247 -30.36 -3.21 -32.17
N PRO A 248 -30.50 -4.55 -32.34
CA PRO A 248 -31.67 -5.15 -32.98
C PRO A 248 -33.01 -4.86 -32.30
N ASP A 249 -32.98 -4.60 -31.00
CA ASP A 249 -34.16 -4.39 -30.14
C ASP A 249 -34.53 -2.91 -29.98
N VAL A 250 -33.71 -2.00 -30.50
CA VAL A 250 -33.96 -0.55 -30.46
C VAL A 250 -34.82 -0.11 -31.64
N THR A 251 -35.72 0.84 -31.38
CA THR A 251 -36.53 1.50 -32.41
C THR A 251 -35.78 2.69 -33.02
N TYR A 252 -35.79 2.76 -34.35
CA TYR A 252 -35.19 3.81 -35.16
C TYR A 252 -36.26 4.53 -35.97
N VAL A 253 -36.03 5.82 -36.23
CA VAL A 253 -36.95 6.67 -36.99
C VAL A 253 -36.24 7.31 -38.16
N GLN A 254 -36.93 7.35 -39.30
CA GLN A 254 -36.58 8.17 -40.45
C GLN A 254 -37.30 9.51 -40.32
N VAL A 255 -36.56 10.62 -40.35
CA VAL A 255 -37.11 11.96 -40.20
C VAL A 255 -36.72 12.87 -41.36
N ALA A 256 -37.62 13.78 -41.72
CA ALA A 256 -37.34 14.88 -42.65
C ALA A 256 -37.03 16.17 -41.88
N VAL A 257 -36.04 16.93 -42.35
CA VAL A 257 -35.71 18.24 -41.77
C VAL A 257 -36.50 19.36 -42.47
N PRO A 258 -37.35 20.11 -41.75
CA PRO A 258 -38.10 21.22 -42.34
C PRO A 258 -37.19 22.38 -42.76
N GLY A 259 -37.32 22.86 -44.00
CA GLY A 259 -36.72 24.13 -44.43
C GLY A 259 -35.31 24.07 -45.04
N GLU A 260 -34.67 22.90 -45.12
CA GLU A 260 -33.48 22.75 -45.98
C GLU A 260 -33.88 22.73 -47.47
N VAL A 261 -33.12 23.44 -48.32
CA VAL A 261 -33.25 23.38 -49.79
C VAL A 261 -33.01 21.95 -50.33
N SER A 262 -32.40 21.07 -49.52
CA SER A 262 -31.95 19.72 -49.90
C SER A 262 -33.00 18.60 -49.71
N GLY A 263 -34.01 18.78 -48.85
CA GLY A 263 -35.00 17.73 -48.53
C GLY A 263 -34.41 16.44 -47.94
N ARG A 264 -33.25 16.51 -47.26
CA ARG A 264 -32.56 15.34 -46.70
C ARG A 264 -33.37 14.62 -45.62
N LYS A 265 -33.26 13.30 -45.62
CA LYS A 265 -33.85 12.38 -44.65
C LYS A 265 -32.75 11.77 -43.79
N TYR A 266 -32.97 11.67 -42.49
CA TYR A 266 -32.00 11.14 -41.54
C TYR A 266 -32.59 9.97 -40.75
N VAL A 267 -31.74 9.02 -40.37
CA VAL A 267 -32.11 7.85 -39.56
C VAL A 267 -31.28 7.86 -38.29
N LEU A 268 -31.95 7.76 -37.15
CA LEU A 268 -31.37 7.68 -35.80
C LEU A 268 -32.32 6.94 -34.85
N ALA A 269 -31.84 6.54 -33.68
CA ALA A 269 -32.69 5.92 -32.67
C ALA A 269 -33.76 6.92 -32.19
N GLU A 270 -35.00 6.45 -32.04
CA GLU A 270 -36.14 7.28 -31.63
C GLU A 270 -35.86 8.01 -30.30
N ALA A 271 -35.26 7.31 -29.34
CA ALA A 271 -34.88 7.85 -28.05
C ALA A 271 -33.85 9.00 -28.13
N ARG A 272 -33.11 9.13 -29.24
CA ARG A 272 -32.11 10.19 -29.46
C ARG A 272 -32.66 11.40 -30.20
N LEU A 273 -33.91 11.36 -30.68
CA LEU A 273 -34.48 12.42 -31.51
C LEU A 273 -34.44 13.78 -30.81
N ALA A 274 -34.81 13.84 -29.53
CA ALA A 274 -34.79 15.07 -28.73
C ALA A 274 -33.39 15.67 -28.58
N ALA A 275 -32.34 14.85 -28.54
CA ALA A 275 -30.96 15.32 -28.41
C ALA A 275 -30.43 16.06 -29.66
N TYR A 276 -31.13 15.89 -30.79
CA TYR A 276 -30.82 16.50 -32.09
C TYR A 276 -31.87 17.55 -32.50
N ALA A 277 -32.67 18.07 -31.57
CA ALA A 277 -33.70 19.08 -31.86
C ALA A 277 -33.12 20.36 -32.53
N ARG A 278 -31.86 20.69 -32.24
CA ARG A 278 -31.16 21.84 -32.87
C ARG A 278 -30.92 21.61 -34.36
N GLU A 279 -30.55 20.40 -34.75
CA GLU A 279 -30.20 20.05 -36.12
C GLU A 279 -31.41 19.61 -36.94
N LEU A 280 -32.39 18.94 -36.31
CA LEU A 280 -33.52 18.31 -36.99
C LEU A 280 -34.85 19.08 -36.80
N GLY A 281 -34.93 20.00 -35.84
CA GLY A 281 -36.16 20.67 -35.40
C GLY A 281 -36.73 20.06 -34.12
N GLU A 282 -37.53 20.82 -33.36
CA GLU A 282 -38.12 20.35 -32.08
C GLU A 282 -39.14 19.21 -32.27
N GLU A 283 -39.90 19.25 -33.37
CA GLU A 283 -40.86 18.23 -33.77
C GLU A 283 -40.66 17.88 -35.25
N PRO A 284 -39.62 17.09 -35.62
CA PRO A 284 -39.38 16.72 -37.00
C PRO A 284 -40.44 15.74 -37.50
N GLU A 285 -40.77 15.80 -38.80
CA GLU A 285 -41.73 14.88 -39.40
C GLU A 285 -41.13 13.47 -39.47
N VAL A 286 -41.72 12.53 -38.70
CA VAL A 286 -41.36 11.10 -38.75
C VAL A 286 -42.02 10.46 -39.96
N LEU A 287 -41.20 10.05 -40.93
CA LEU A 287 -41.62 9.44 -42.19
C LEU A 287 -41.79 7.92 -42.09
N ALA A 288 -40.97 7.27 -41.26
CA ALA A 288 -41.02 5.84 -41.02
C ALA A 288 -40.43 5.49 -39.64
N THR A 289 -40.91 4.39 -39.06
CA THR A 289 -40.37 3.78 -37.84
C THR A 289 -39.98 2.35 -38.17
N VAL A 290 -38.76 1.95 -37.80
CA VAL A 290 -38.20 0.62 -38.06
C VAL A 290 -37.48 0.12 -36.81
N THR A 291 -37.47 -1.19 -36.60
CA THR A 291 -36.63 -1.82 -35.58
C THR A 291 -35.19 -1.96 -36.08
N GLY A 292 -34.22 -2.04 -35.17
CA GLY A 292 -32.83 -2.31 -35.55
C GLY A 292 -32.67 -3.62 -36.31
N SER A 293 -33.50 -4.62 -35.99
CA SER A 293 -33.56 -5.89 -36.71
C SER A 293 -33.93 -5.73 -38.19
N GLU A 294 -34.80 -4.77 -38.52
CA GLU A 294 -35.19 -4.46 -39.90
C GLU A 294 -34.11 -3.69 -40.68
N LEU A 295 -33.16 -3.06 -39.98
CA LEU A 295 -32.04 -2.34 -40.60
C LEU A 295 -30.88 -3.28 -40.99
N LEU A 296 -30.79 -4.47 -40.41
CA LEU A 296 -29.66 -5.40 -40.63
C LEU A 296 -29.48 -5.74 -42.11
N GLY A 297 -28.24 -5.64 -42.59
CA GLY A 297 -27.87 -5.91 -43.98
C GLY A 297 -28.11 -4.74 -44.95
N THR A 298 -28.73 -3.64 -44.50
CA THR A 298 -28.93 -2.44 -45.34
C THR A 298 -27.59 -1.90 -45.84
N ARG A 299 -27.45 -1.68 -47.15
CA ARG A 299 -26.21 -1.19 -47.76
C ARG A 299 -26.17 0.35 -47.75
N TYR A 300 -24.98 0.90 -47.52
CA TYR A 300 -24.76 2.35 -47.50
C TYR A 300 -23.45 2.73 -48.19
N LEU A 301 -23.31 3.99 -48.57
CA LEU A 301 -22.04 4.55 -49.06
C LEU A 301 -21.17 5.00 -47.88
N PRO A 302 -19.94 4.50 -47.73
CA PRO A 302 -19.03 4.94 -46.68
C PRO A 302 -18.68 6.42 -46.83
N PRO A 303 -18.27 7.09 -45.74
CA PRO A 303 -17.93 8.51 -45.79
C PRO A 303 -16.78 8.84 -46.76
N PHE A 304 -15.90 7.87 -47.01
CA PHE A 304 -14.80 7.98 -47.96
C PHE A 304 -14.76 6.72 -48.86
N PRO A 305 -14.43 6.84 -50.15
CA PRO A 305 -14.44 5.73 -51.11
C PRO A 305 -13.17 4.86 -51.09
N TYR A 306 -12.18 5.13 -50.24
CA TYR A 306 -10.81 4.56 -50.34
C TYR A 306 -10.73 3.04 -50.43
N PHE A 307 -11.64 2.31 -49.79
CA PHE A 307 -11.59 0.86 -49.66
C PHE A 307 -12.78 0.13 -50.27
N THR A 308 -13.57 0.79 -51.12
CA THR A 308 -14.78 0.20 -51.72
C THR A 308 -14.49 -0.82 -52.81
N ASP A 309 -13.41 -0.64 -53.56
CA ASP A 309 -13.11 -1.44 -54.77
C ASP A 309 -12.29 -2.70 -54.49
N ARG A 310 -12.10 -3.03 -53.20
CA ARG A 310 -11.31 -4.18 -52.77
C ARG A 310 -12.08 -5.49 -52.91
N PRO A 311 -11.46 -6.59 -53.38
CA PRO A 311 -12.09 -7.92 -53.38
C PRO A 311 -12.60 -8.36 -52.00
N GLU A 312 -11.90 -7.97 -50.94
CA GLU A 312 -12.25 -8.32 -49.55
C GLU A 312 -13.42 -7.50 -49.00
N ALA A 313 -13.87 -6.44 -49.70
CA ALA A 313 -14.93 -5.54 -49.25
C ALA A 313 -16.35 -6.03 -49.58
N HIS A 314 -16.53 -7.23 -50.13
CA HIS A 314 -17.84 -7.75 -50.54
C HIS A 314 -18.89 -7.80 -49.40
N ASN A 315 -18.43 -8.03 -48.16
CA ASN A 315 -19.27 -8.02 -46.95
C ASN A 315 -19.20 -6.70 -46.17
N ALA A 316 -18.48 -5.68 -46.65
CA ALA A 316 -18.38 -4.38 -46.00
C ALA A 316 -19.55 -3.44 -46.38
N PHE A 317 -19.60 -2.28 -45.74
CA PHE A 317 -20.52 -1.17 -45.99
C PHE A 317 -22.00 -1.55 -45.87
N GLN A 318 -22.30 -2.28 -44.79
CA GLN A 318 -23.65 -2.67 -44.40
C GLN A 318 -23.91 -2.42 -42.91
N VAL A 319 -25.19 -2.40 -42.53
CA VAL A 319 -25.62 -2.36 -41.13
C VAL A 319 -25.49 -3.74 -40.49
N LEU A 320 -24.79 -3.82 -39.36
CA LEU A 320 -24.53 -5.04 -38.60
C LEU A 320 -25.23 -5.01 -37.23
N ARG A 321 -25.36 -6.19 -36.63
CA ARG A 321 -25.87 -6.37 -35.27
C ARG A 321 -24.81 -5.92 -34.26
N GLY A 322 -25.16 -5.00 -33.36
CA GLY A 322 -24.33 -4.59 -32.23
C GLY A 322 -25.15 -4.44 -30.96
N GLU A 323 -25.14 -5.47 -30.09
CA GLU A 323 -25.88 -5.44 -28.81
C GLU A 323 -25.29 -4.44 -27.80
N PHE A 324 -24.02 -4.08 -27.97
CA PHE A 324 -23.33 -3.06 -27.19
C PHE A 324 -23.80 -1.63 -27.52
N VAL A 325 -24.56 -1.45 -28.61
CA VAL A 325 -25.06 -0.13 -29.01
C VAL A 325 -26.17 0.31 -28.05
N THR A 326 -25.98 1.47 -27.43
CA THR A 326 -26.93 2.08 -26.49
C THR A 326 -27.61 3.32 -27.09
N THR A 327 -28.63 3.84 -26.40
CA THR A 327 -29.32 5.10 -26.73
C THR A 327 -29.09 6.18 -25.66
N GLU A 328 -28.08 6.02 -24.82
CA GLU A 328 -27.74 7.01 -23.78
C GLU A 328 -27.03 8.22 -24.38
N ASP A 329 -26.16 7.99 -25.36
CA ASP A 329 -25.37 9.00 -26.07
C ASP A 329 -25.34 8.77 -27.59
N GLY A 330 -24.78 9.72 -28.34
CA GLY A 330 -24.68 9.67 -29.79
C GLY A 330 -26.05 9.59 -30.48
N THR A 331 -26.16 8.75 -31.51
CA THR A 331 -27.36 8.62 -32.38
C THR A 331 -28.07 7.27 -32.25
N GLY A 332 -27.49 6.32 -31.51
CA GLY A 332 -27.91 4.91 -31.52
C GLY A 332 -27.47 4.13 -32.76
N ILE A 333 -26.64 4.70 -33.64
CA ILE A 333 -25.97 4.01 -34.76
C ILE A 333 -24.47 4.26 -34.65
N VAL A 334 -23.68 3.19 -34.58
CA VAL A 334 -22.22 3.28 -34.33
C VAL A 334 -21.47 3.00 -35.63
N HIS A 335 -20.54 3.89 -36.01
CA HIS A 335 -19.60 3.63 -37.10
C HIS A 335 -18.59 2.56 -36.67
N MET A 336 -18.29 1.62 -37.56
CA MET A 336 -17.33 0.53 -37.31
C MET A 336 -16.09 0.68 -38.18
N ALA A 337 -14.92 0.74 -37.55
CA ALA A 337 -13.59 0.69 -38.15
C ALA A 337 -12.77 -0.40 -37.45
N PRO A 338 -12.82 -1.66 -37.92
CA PRO A 338 -12.41 -2.84 -37.15
C PRO A 338 -10.91 -2.97 -36.88
N ALA A 339 -10.09 -2.11 -37.47
CA ALA A 339 -8.68 -2.00 -37.10
C ALA A 339 -8.44 -1.10 -35.88
N TYR A 340 -9.45 -0.40 -35.36
CA TYR A 340 -9.27 0.64 -34.34
C TYR A 340 -10.29 0.56 -33.19
N GLY A 341 -11.24 -0.38 -33.22
CA GLY A 341 -12.17 -0.67 -32.12
C GLY A 341 -12.25 -2.18 -31.83
N GLU A 342 -12.26 -2.56 -30.55
CA GLU A 342 -12.34 -3.97 -30.15
C GLU A 342 -13.72 -4.57 -30.49
N ASP A 343 -14.79 -3.87 -30.12
CA ASP A 343 -16.17 -4.26 -30.44
C ASP A 343 -16.43 -4.22 -31.96
N ASP A 344 -15.83 -3.25 -32.66
CA ASP A 344 -15.83 -3.16 -34.12
C ASP A 344 -15.25 -4.42 -34.74
N LYS A 345 -14.07 -4.85 -34.26
CA LYS A 345 -13.41 -6.05 -34.74
C LYS A 345 -14.25 -7.30 -34.44
N ALA A 346 -14.70 -7.45 -33.19
CA ALA A 346 -15.49 -8.61 -32.79
C ALA A 346 -16.78 -8.74 -33.62
N THR A 347 -17.47 -7.63 -33.89
CA THR A 347 -18.70 -7.61 -34.69
C THR A 347 -18.43 -7.93 -36.16
N THR A 348 -17.41 -7.33 -36.74
CA THR A 348 -17.06 -7.49 -38.18
C THR A 348 -16.47 -8.87 -38.50
N ASP A 349 -15.76 -9.49 -37.54
CA ASP A 349 -15.27 -10.87 -37.65
C ASP A 349 -16.43 -11.86 -37.87
N THR A 350 -17.61 -11.62 -37.28
CA THR A 350 -18.78 -12.53 -37.42
C THR A 350 -19.32 -12.62 -38.85
N VAL A 351 -19.01 -11.64 -39.70
CA VAL A 351 -19.43 -11.56 -41.10
C VAL A 351 -18.25 -11.60 -42.08
N GLY A 352 -17.04 -11.90 -41.59
CA GLY A 352 -15.84 -12.08 -42.40
C GLY A 352 -15.33 -10.80 -43.07
N ILE A 353 -15.54 -9.63 -42.48
CA ILE A 353 -14.97 -8.37 -42.98
C ILE A 353 -13.49 -8.31 -42.56
N THR A 354 -12.60 -8.16 -43.54
CA THR A 354 -11.16 -8.01 -43.28
C THR A 354 -10.83 -6.56 -42.91
N PRO A 355 -10.19 -6.28 -41.76
CA PRO A 355 -9.84 -4.92 -41.37
C PRO A 355 -8.88 -4.21 -42.33
N VAL A 356 -9.07 -2.90 -42.49
CA VAL A 356 -8.13 -2.00 -43.18
C VAL A 356 -7.31 -1.24 -42.15
N THR A 357 -5.99 -1.17 -42.32
CA THR A 357 -5.09 -0.50 -41.37
C THR A 357 -4.21 0.55 -42.07
N PRO A 358 -4.79 1.63 -42.62
CA PRO A 358 -4.03 2.65 -43.36
C PRO A 358 -3.22 3.60 -42.47
N VAL A 359 -2.79 3.16 -41.30
CA VAL A 359 -2.05 3.94 -40.32
C VAL A 359 -0.77 3.20 -39.95
N ASP A 360 0.37 3.86 -40.12
CA ASP A 360 1.70 3.29 -39.86
C ASP A 360 2.03 3.18 -38.36
N SER A 361 3.23 2.66 -38.03
CA SER A 361 3.70 2.50 -36.64
C SER A 361 3.82 3.82 -35.87
N LYS A 362 3.93 4.96 -36.55
CA LYS A 362 4.02 6.31 -35.98
C LYS A 362 2.67 7.02 -35.92
N GLY A 363 1.57 6.33 -36.18
CA GLY A 363 0.23 6.92 -36.14
C GLY A 363 -0.05 7.87 -37.31
N ARG A 364 0.59 7.67 -38.47
CA ARG A 364 0.40 8.50 -39.67
C ARG A 364 -0.31 7.74 -40.78
N PHE A 365 -1.12 8.44 -41.57
CA PHE A 365 -1.81 7.81 -42.71
C PHE A 365 -0.83 7.39 -43.82
N ASP A 366 -1.05 6.22 -44.40
CA ASP A 366 -0.30 5.70 -45.54
C ASP A 366 -0.92 6.10 -46.90
N ALA A 367 -0.41 5.53 -47.99
CA ALA A 367 -0.88 5.81 -49.35
C ALA A 367 -2.31 5.33 -49.63
N GLY A 368 -2.90 4.50 -48.77
CA GLY A 368 -4.29 4.06 -48.86
C GLY A 368 -5.30 5.16 -48.51
N VAL A 369 -4.85 6.23 -47.84
CA VAL A 369 -5.66 7.42 -47.52
C VAL A 369 -4.93 8.68 -48.03
N PRO A 370 -4.93 8.90 -49.36
CA PRO A 370 -4.04 9.88 -50.02
C PRO A 370 -4.29 11.33 -49.58
N ASP A 371 -5.52 11.71 -49.26
CA ASP A 371 -5.85 13.09 -48.84
C ASP A 371 -5.14 13.51 -47.54
N TYR A 372 -4.77 12.54 -46.69
CA TYR A 372 -4.16 12.76 -45.38
C TYR A 372 -2.79 12.09 -45.22
N GLN A 373 -2.22 11.56 -46.31
CA GLN A 373 -0.98 10.80 -46.28
C GLN A 373 0.15 11.54 -45.56
N GLY A 374 0.84 10.83 -44.66
CA GLY A 374 1.95 11.34 -43.85
C GLY A 374 1.53 12.22 -42.67
N GLN A 375 0.26 12.58 -42.53
CA GLN A 375 -0.25 13.32 -41.37
C GLN A 375 -0.52 12.38 -40.21
N HIS A 376 -0.20 12.81 -38.99
CA HIS A 376 -0.58 12.11 -37.78
C HIS A 376 -2.11 12.11 -37.61
N VAL A 377 -2.68 11.03 -37.09
CA VAL A 377 -4.15 10.85 -37.01
C VAL A 377 -4.86 11.98 -36.26
N PHE A 378 -4.27 12.51 -35.18
CA PHE A 378 -4.85 13.64 -34.46
C PHE A 378 -4.77 14.96 -35.24
N ASP A 379 -3.70 15.17 -36.02
CA ASP A 379 -3.51 16.37 -36.84
C ASP A 379 -4.41 16.35 -38.09
N ALA A 380 -4.80 15.16 -38.53
CA ALA A 380 -5.72 14.96 -39.65
C ALA A 380 -7.19 15.28 -39.28
N ASN A 381 -7.58 15.18 -37.99
CA ASN A 381 -8.96 15.41 -37.55
C ASN A 381 -9.55 16.74 -38.06
N PRO A 382 -8.91 17.92 -37.92
CA PRO A 382 -9.44 19.18 -38.45
C PRO A 382 -9.62 19.20 -39.98
N GLN A 383 -8.79 18.48 -40.73
CA GLN A 383 -8.89 18.39 -42.19
C GLN A 383 -10.05 17.47 -42.60
N ILE A 384 -10.16 16.30 -41.96
CA ILE A 384 -11.28 15.37 -42.15
C ILE A 384 -12.62 16.06 -41.89
N ILE A 385 -12.73 16.80 -40.78
CA ILE A 385 -13.94 17.55 -40.43
C ILE A 385 -14.23 18.63 -41.48
N ARG A 386 -13.19 19.32 -41.98
CA ARG A 386 -13.34 20.35 -43.02
C ARG A 386 -13.85 19.75 -44.33
N ASP A 387 -13.33 18.62 -44.74
CA ASP A 387 -13.75 17.94 -45.97
C ASP A 387 -15.18 17.43 -45.89
N LEU A 388 -15.57 16.82 -44.77
CA LEU A 388 -16.96 16.42 -44.50
C LEU A 388 -17.93 17.61 -44.44
N LYS A 389 -17.49 18.75 -43.88
CA LYS A 389 -18.30 19.97 -43.79
C LYS A 389 -18.52 20.63 -45.14
N ASN A 390 -17.46 20.74 -45.94
CA ASN A 390 -17.48 21.50 -47.19
C ASN A 390 -17.84 20.63 -48.40
N GLY A 391 -17.91 19.30 -48.24
CA GLY A 391 -18.04 18.38 -49.37
C GLY A 391 -16.84 18.47 -50.30
N THR A 392 -15.63 18.50 -49.74
CA THR A 392 -14.36 18.56 -50.49
C THR A 392 -13.56 17.26 -50.33
N GLY A 393 -12.47 17.12 -51.10
CA GLY A 393 -11.65 15.90 -51.09
C GLY A 393 -12.43 14.66 -51.52
N SER A 394 -11.98 13.49 -51.06
CA SER A 394 -12.61 12.21 -51.39
C SER A 394 -13.96 12.01 -50.71
N ALA A 395 -14.25 12.74 -49.63
CA ALA A 395 -15.56 12.70 -48.95
C ALA A 395 -16.72 13.16 -49.86
N ALA A 396 -16.43 14.06 -50.82
CA ALA A 396 -17.41 14.57 -51.76
C ALA A 396 -18.02 13.49 -52.66
N ALA A 397 -17.27 12.43 -52.96
CA ALA A 397 -17.67 11.39 -53.91
C ALA A 397 -18.89 10.59 -53.44
N ASN A 398 -18.98 10.33 -52.13
CA ASN A 398 -20.02 9.48 -51.54
C ASN A 398 -21.13 10.26 -50.81
N GLY A 399 -21.11 11.59 -50.88
CA GLY A 399 -22.20 12.44 -50.39
C GLY A 399 -22.37 12.45 -48.87
N ALA A 400 -21.32 12.11 -48.09
CA ALA A 400 -21.36 12.17 -46.64
C ALA A 400 -21.62 13.60 -46.14
N VAL A 401 -22.41 13.74 -45.07
CA VAL A 401 -22.83 15.06 -44.57
C VAL A 401 -22.46 15.21 -43.10
N LEU A 402 -21.68 16.23 -42.77
CA LEU A 402 -21.48 16.64 -41.37
C LEU A 402 -22.73 17.36 -40.85
N VAL A 403 -23.41 16.76 -39.86
CA VAL A 403 -24.66 17.28 -39.26
C VAL A 403 -24.39 18.10 -38.01
N ARG A 404 -23.46 17.64 -37.16
CA ARG A 404 -23.08 18.30 -35.91
C ARG A 404 -21.57 18.22 -35.72
N HIS A 405 -21.00 19.30 -35.18
CA HIS A 405 -19.61 19.36 -34.73
C HIS A 405 -19.56 20.10 -33.40
N GLU A 406 -19.05 19.41 -32.39
CA GLU A 406 -18.92 19.92 -31.03
C GLU A 406 -17.60 19.45 -30.40
N THR A 407 -17.33 19.92 -29.19
CA THR A 407 -16.21 19.46 -28.37
C THR A 407 -16.78 18.62 -27.23
N TYR A 408 -16.20 17.43 -27.04
CA TYR A 408 -16.60 16.50 -26.01
C TYR A 408 -15.44 16.30 -25.03
N GLU A 409 -15.72 16.47 -23.75
CA GLU A 409 -14.76 16.24 -22.68
C GLU A 409 -15.01 14.86 -22.06
N HIS A 410 -13.99 14.02 -22.06
CA HIS A 410 -14.09 12.65 -21.58
C HIS A 410 -12.76 12.13 -21.06
N SER A 411 -12.82 11.02 -20.35
CA SER A 411 -11.64 10.32 -19.87
C SER A 411 -11.01 9.51 -21.00
N TYR A 412 -9.76 9.81 -21.35
CA TYR A 412 -9.04 9.18 -22.47
C TYR A 412 -7.72 8.54 -22.03
N PRO A 413 -7.35 7.36 -22.55
CA PRO A 413 -6.13 6.69 -22.17
C PRO A 413 -4.88 7.36 -22.76
N HIS A 414 -3.89 7.57 -21.91
CA HIS A 414 -2.56 8.10 -22.25
C HIS A 414 -1.50 7.06 -21.91
N CYS A 415 -0.39 7.07 -22.65
CA CYS A 415 0.75 6.22 -22.31
C CYS A 415 1.21 6.58 -20.90
N TRP A 416 1.23 5.62 -19.98
CA TRP A 416 1.67 5.84 -18.60
C TRP A 416 3.13 6.32 -18.49
N ARG A 417 3.89 6.19 -19.59
CA ARG A 417 5.30 6.55 -19.69
C ARG A 417 5.50 7.91 -20.34
N CYS A 418 5.23 8.04 -21.65
CA CYS A 418 5.45 9.28 -22.39
C CYS A 418 4.31 10.30 -22.25
N ARG A 419 3.20 9.92 -21.60
CA ARG A 419 2.03 10.77 -21.34
C ARG A 419 1.28 11.26 -22.58
N ASN A 420 1.66 10.80 -23.77
CA ASN A 420 0.92 11.06 -25.00
C ASN A 420 -0.37 10.23 -25.06
N PRO A 421 -1.43 10.74 -25.70
CA PRO A 421 -2.67 9.98 -25.90
C PRO A 421 -2.44 8.75 -26.77
N LEU A 422 -3.00 7.61 -26.35
CA LEU A 422 -2.90 6.35 -27.08
C LEU A 422 -3.86 6.32 -28.27
N ILE A 423 -3.59 5.42 -29.22
CA ILE A 423 -4.58 4.99 -30.21
C ILE A 423 -4.86 3.51 -30.01
N TYR A 424 -6.05 3.05 -30.38
CA TYR A 424 -6.29 1.62 -30.51
C TYR A 424 -5.97 1.21 -31.93
N ARG A 425 -5.22 0.13 -32.12
CA ARG A 425 -4.81 -0.34 -33.44
C ARG A 425 -4.73 -1.87 -33.49
N ALA A 426 -5.17 -2.45 -34.61
CA ALA A 426 -4.94 -3.84 -34.95
C ALA A 426 -3.45 -4.09 -35.18
N VAL A 427 -2.87 -4.90 -34.31
CA VAL A 427 -1.47 -5.32 -34.38
C VAL A 427 -1.40 -6.84 -34.24
N SER A 428 -0.45 -7.45 -34.94
CA SER A 428 -0.05 -8.83 -34.66
C SER A 428 0.69 -8.84 -33.32
N SER A 429 0.27 -9.71 -32.42
CA SER A 429 0.96 -9.93 -31.15
C SER A 429 0.91 -11.40 -30.76
N TRP A 430 1.81 -11.79 -29.87
CA TRP A 430 1.76 -13.07 -29.19
C TRP A 430 0.99 -12.94 -27.88
N PHE A 431 0.14 -13.92 -27.60
CA PHE A 431 -0.77 -13.92 -26.48
C PHE A 431 -0.66 -15.20 -25.66
N ILE A 432 -0.94 -15.08 -24.37
CA ILE A 432 -1.27 -16.22 -23.50
C ILE A 432 -2.79 -16.28 -23.33
N LYS A 433 -3.38 -17.47 -23.55
CA LYS A 433 -4.83 -17.76 -23.44
C LYS A 433 -5.31 -17.79 -21.99
N VAL A 434 -5.17 -16.67 -21.28
CA VAL A 434 -5.59 -16.52 -19.88
C VAL A 434 -7.07 -16.85 -19.68
N THR A 435 -7.90 -16.58 -20.70
CA THR A 435 -9.34 -16.87 -20.64
C THR A 435 -9.66 -18.36 -20.45
N GLU A 436 -8.77 -19.27 -20.88
CA GLU A 436 -8.97 -20.73 -20.79
C GLU A 436 -8.86 -21.26 -19.36
N PHE A 437 -8.03 -20.63 -18.52
CA PHE A 437 -7.79 -21.04 -17.13
C PHE A 437 -8.17 -19.95 -16.11
N ARG A 438 -8.95 -18.95 -16.54
CA ARG A 438 -9.37 -17.82 -15.71
C ARG A 438 -10.09 -18.26 -14.44
N ASP A 439 -11.06 -19.14 -14.57
CA ASP A 439 -11.86 -19.59 -13.44
C ASP A 439 -10.99 -20.38 -12.45
N ARG A 440 -9.99 -21.13 -12.96
CA ARG A 440 -8.98 -21.81 -12.14
C ARG A 440 -8.10 -20.83 -11.36
N MET A 441 -7.73 -19.69 -11.94
CA MET A 441 -7.02 -18.64 -11.19
C MET A 441 -7.87 -18.10 -10.02
N VAL A 442 -9.17 -17.93 -10.23
CA VAL A 442 -10.09 -17.45 -9.18
C VAL A 442 -10.19 -18.47 -8.05
N GLU A 443 -10.26 -19.76 -8.36
CA GLU A 443 -10.24 -20.84 -7.37
C GLU A 443 -8.94 -20.86 -6.58
N LEU A 444 -7.78 -20.88 -7.25
CA LEU A 444 -6.47 -20.91 -6.60
C LEU A 444 -6.22 -19.66 -5.75
N ASN A 445 -6.78 -18.51 -6.11
CA ASN A 445 -6.69 -17.29 -5.31
C ASN A 445 -7.39 -17.43 -3.94
N GLN A 446 -8.36 -18.33 -3.80
CA GLN A 446 -9.03 -18.55 -2.51
C GLN A 446 -8.10 -19.20 -1.47
N GLU A 447 -7.11 -19.97 -1.94
CA GLU A 447 -6.08 -20.62 -1.11
C GLU A 447 -5.03 -19.63 -0.57
N ILE A 448 -4.98 -18.41 -1.12
CA ILE A 448 -4.01 -17.38 -0.73
C ILE A 448 -4.56 -16.59 0.48
N THR A 449 -3.73 -16.37 1.49
CA THR A 449 -4.04 -15.44 2.58
C THR A 449 -3.69 -14.01 2.18
N TRP A 450 -4.68 -13.12 2.13
CA TRP A 450 -4.49 -11.72 1.76
C TRP A 450 -4.61 -10.80 2.98
N TYR A 451 -3.70 -9.85 3.08
CA TYR A 451 -3.79 -8.73 4.01
C TYR A 451 -3.77 -7.41 3.23
N PRO A 452 -4.86 -6.62 3.25
CA PRO A 452 -6.13 -6.89 3.91
C PRO A 452 -6.99 -7.93 3.16
N GLU A 453 -7.81 -8.67 3.89
CA GLU A 453 -8.59 -9.81 3.37
C GLU A 453 -9.51 -9.45 2.20
N HIS A 454 -10.10 -8.25 2.21
CA HIS A 454 -11.01 -7.80 1.17
C HIS A 454 -10.37 -7.68 -0.23
N VAL A 455 -9.04 -7.71 -0.36
CA VAL A 455 -8.37 -7.72 -1.68
C VAL A 455 -8.65 -9.03 -2.42
N LYS A 456 -8.76 -10.16 -1.69
CA LYS A 456 -9.00 -11.50 -2.24
C LYS A 456 -10.21 -11.54 -3.15
N ASP A 457 -11.38 -11.14 -2.65
CA ASP A 457 -12.65 -11.12 -3.39
C ASP A 457 -12.98 -9.74 -3.99
N GLY A 458 -12.23 -8.71 -3.59
CA GLY A 458 -12.38 -7.34 -4.06
C GLY A 458 -11.56 -7.08 -5.31
N GLN A 459 -10.53 -6.24 -5.19
CA GLN A 459 -9.80 -5.73 -6.36
C GLN A 459 -9.13 -6.84 -7.17
N PHE A 460 -8.49 -7.82 -6.51
CA PHE A 460 -7.78 -8.89 -7.21
C PHE A 460 -8.76 -9.96 -7.73
N GLY A 461 -9.67 -10.47 -6.90
CA GLY A 461 -10.65 -11.47 -7.32
C GLY A 461 -11.54 -11.01 -8.48
N LYS A 462 -12.05 -9.77 -8.43
CA LYS A 462 -12.83 -9.21 -9.56
C LYS A 462 -11.97 -8.99 -10.81
N TRP A 463 -10.69 -8.65 -10.63
CA TRP A 463 -9.77 -8.54 -11.77
C TRP A 463 -9.57 -9.89 -12.45
N LEU A 464 -9.33 -10.95 -11.68
CA LEU A 464 -9.21 -12.31 -12.21
C LEU A 464 -10.48 -12.76 -12.94
N GLN A 465 -11.67 -12.54 -12.37
CA GLN A 465 -12.95 -12.89 -13.01
C GLN A 465 -13.16 -12.21 -14.38
N GLY A 466 -12.58 -11.03 -14.58
CA GLY A 466 -12.63 -10.28 -15.83
C GLY A 466 -11.40 -10.43 -16.72
N ALA A 467 -10.46 -11.33 -16.39
CA ALA A 467 -9.20 -11.44 -17.11
C ALA A 467 -9.41 -11.82 -18.58
N ARG A 468 -8.62 -11.18 -19.44
CA ARG A 468 -8.56 -11.41 -20.89
C ARG A 468 -7.20 -11.99 -21.25
N ASP A 469 -7.10 -12.53 -22.47
CA ASP A 469 -5.82 -13.04 -22.98
C ASP A 469 -4.74 -11.96 -22.91
N TRP A 470 -3.56 -12.36 -22.44
CA TRP A 470 -2.48 -11.43 -22.15
C TRP A 470 -1.57 -11.27 -23.36
N SER A 471 -1.49 -10.06 -23.90
CA SER A 471 -0.52 -9.69 -24.95
C SER A 471 0.89 -9.58 -24.34
N ILE A 472 1.75 -10.52 -24.72
CA ILE A 472 3.10 -10.66 -24.18
C ILE A 472 4.19 -10.19 -25.14
N SER A 473 3.85 -9.74 -26.35
CA SER A 473 4.86 -9.21 -27.28
C SER A 473 4.99 -7.70 -27.22
N ARG A 474 6.22 -7.21 -27.36
CA ARG A 474 6.56 -5.78 -27.46
C ARG A 474 7.51 -5.57 -28.63
N ASN A 475 7.24 -4.58 -29.47
CA ASN A 475 8.06 -4.28 -30.67
C ASN A 475 9.28 -3.41 -30.31
N ARG A 476 10.06 -3.86 -29.32
CA ARG A 476 11.16 -3.14 -28.64
C ARG A 476 12.48 -3.90 -28.71
N TYR A 477 13.52 -3.42 -28.02
CA TYR A 477 14.92 -3.84 -28.23
C TYR A 477 15.55 -4.52 -27.01
N TRP A 478 15.29 -4.00 -25.81
CA TRP A 478 15.90 -4.41 -24.55
C TRP A 478 14.90 -5.20 -23.70
N GLY A 479 15.03 -6.54 -23.75
CA GLY A 479 14.20 -7.47 -23.00
C GLY A 479 14.50 -8.91 -23.39
N THR A 480 13.89 -9.87 -22.68
CA THR A 480 13.97 -11.27 -23.07
C THR A 480 13.29 -11.48 -24.42
N PRO A 481 13.99 -11.98 -25.46
CA PRO A 481 13.38 -12.19 -26.76
C PRO A 481 12.34 -13.31 -26.74
N ILE A 482 11.30 -13.20 -27.55
CA ILE A 482 10.37 -14.31 -27.77
C ILE A 482 11.10 -15.39 -28.59
N PRO A 483 11.17 -16.65 -28.11
CA PRO A 483 12.02 -17.68 -28.70
C PRO A 483 11.33 -18.41 -29.87
N VAL A 484 10.71 -17.67 -30.78
CA VAL A 484 9.95 -18.18 -31.93
C VAL A 484 10.69 -17.90 -33.23
N TRP A 485 10.95 -18.95 -34.01
CA TRP A 485 11.48 -18.88 -35.37
C TRP A 485 10.42 -19.22 -36.39
N MET A 486 10.31 -18.40 -37.43
CA MET A 486 9.35 -18.57 -38.53
C MET A 486 10.09 -18.65 -39.87
N SER A 487 9.52 -19.40 -40.81
CA SER A 487 9.96 -19.39 -42.22
C SER A 487 9.78 -17.99 -42.82
N ASP A 488 10.75 -17.53 -43.60
CA ASP A 488 10.64 -16.32 -44.41
C ASP A 488 9.91 -16.53 -45.75
N ASP A 489 9.45 -17.76 -46.02
CA ASP A 489 8.68 -18.13 -47.22
C ASP A 489 7.29 -18.66 -46.83
N PRO A 490 6.20 -17.99 -47.25
CA PRO A 490 4.84 -18.43 -46.98
C PRO A 490 4.42 -19.71 -47.73
N GLU A 491 5.14 -20.14 -48.77
CA GLU A 491 4.89 -21.44 -49.44
C GLU A 491 5.34 -22.63 -48.57
N TYR A 492 6.30 -22.41 -47.66
CA TYR A 492 6.83 -23.40 -46.72
C TYR A 492 6.66 -22.92 -45.27
N PRO A 493 5.41 -22.75 -44.78
CA PRO A 493 5.17 -22.20 -43.46
C PRO A 493 5.63 -23.17 -42.37
N ARG A 494 6.51 -22.70 -41.50
CA ARG A 494 7.01 -23.44 -40.34
C ARG A 494 7.18 -22.49 -39.16
N ILE A 495 6.88 -22.97 -37.96
CA ILE A 495 7.12 -22.28 -36.69
C ILE A 495 7.85 -23.25 -35.76
N ASP A 496 9.03 -22.84 -35.27
CA ASP A 496 9.79 -23.56 -34.25
C ASP A 496 9.90 -22.69 -32.99
N VAL A 497 9.68 -23.29 -31.81
CA VAL A 497 9.80 -22.62 -30.51
C VAL A 497 10.84 -23.33 -29.67
N TYR A 498 11.83 -22.58 -29.20
CA TYR A 498 12.95 -23.09 -28.39
C TYR A 498 12.77 -22.69 -26.94
N GLY A 499 13.21 -23.53 -26.01
CA GLY A 499 13.08 -23.27 -24.57
C GLY A 499 14.34 -23.55 -23.77
N SER A 500 15.50 -23.72 -24.42
CA SER A 500 16.79 -23.85 -23.73
C SER A 500 17.96 -23.49 -24.66
N LEU A 501 19.11 -23.17 -24.06
CA LEU A 501 20.38 -23.00 -24.77
C LEU A 501 20.82 -24.30 -25.44
N ASP A 502 20.51 -25.47 -24.87
CA ASP A 502 20.81 -26.78 -25.46
C ASP A 502 20.04 -27.01 -26.77
N GLU A 503 18.75 -26.66 -26.81
CA GLU A 503 17.95 -26.75 -28.03
C GLU A 503 18.45 -25.77 -29.10
N LEU A 504 18.85 -24.55 -28.71
CA LEU A 504 19.43 -23.56 -29.62
C LEU A 504 20.79 -24.05 -30.17
N GLU A 505 21.67 -24.55 -29.32
CA GLU A 505 22.98 -25.07 -29.74
C GLU A 505 22.84 -26.24 -30.72
N ARG A 506 21.89 -27.15 -30.46
CA ARG A 506 21.61 -28.29 -31.33
C ARG A 506 21.19 -27.87 -32.74
N ASP A 507 20.31 -26.88 -32.87
CA ASP A 507 19.70 -26.50 -34.15
C ASP A 507 20.52 -25.45 -34.93
N PHE A 508 21.30 -24.61 -34.24
CA PHE A 508 22.10 -23.54 -34.85
C PHE A 508 23.61 -23.84 -34.86
N GLY A 509 24.07 -24.88 -34.15
CA GLY A 509 25.47 -25.29 -34.08
C GLY A 509 26.37 -24.37 -33.24
N VAL A 510 25.78 -23.40 -32.53
CA VAL A 510 26.47 -22.47 -31.64
C VAL A 510 25.67 -22.26 -30.37
N ARG A 511 26.31 -22.37 -29.21
CA ARG A 511 25.68 -22.05 -27.92
C ARG A 511 25.71 -20.53 -27.69
N PRO A 512 24.55 -19.86 -27.57
CA PRO A 512 24.52 -18.43 -27.30
C PRO A 512 25.06 -18.12 -25.89
N THR A 513 25.94 -17.13 -25.78
CA THR A 513 26.38 -16.58 -24.48
C THR A 513 25.60 -15.32 -24.09
N ASN A 514 24.75 -14.83 -24.99
CA ASN A 514 23.91 -13.67 -24.80
C ASN A 514 22.64 -13.85 -25.63
N LEU A 515 21.49 -13.93 -24.96
CA LEU A 515 20.19 -14.08 -25.61
C LEU A 515 19.60 -12.76 -26.09
N HIS A 516 20.17 -11.60 -25.74
CA HIS A 516 19.59 -10.31 -26.15
C HIS A 516 19.70 -10.08 -27.65
N ARG A 517 18.82 -9.21 -28.17
CA ARG A 517 19.01 -8.61 -29.50
C ARG A 517 20.30 -7.77 -29.52
N PRO A 518 21.00 -7.68 -30.67
CA PRO A 518 20.74 -8.40 -31.92
C PRO A 518 21.32 -9.83 -31.96
N PHE A 519 22.12 -10.24 -30.98
CA PHE A 519 22.89 -11.50 -31.03
C PHE A 519 22.04 -12.74 -31.31
N ILE A 520 20.87 -12.86 -30.65
CA ILE A 520 19.95 -13.98 -30.89
C ILE A 520 19.28 -13.93 -32.27
N ASP A 521 19.15 -12.74 -32.87
CA ASP A 521 18.53 -12.56 -34.19
C ASP A 521 19.42 -13.10 -35.32
N GLU A 522 20.72 -13.23 -35.07
CA GLU A 522 21.70 -13.80 -36.01
C GLU A 522 21.59 -15.33 -36.16
N LEU A 523 20.96 -15.99 -35.19
CA LEU A 523 20.72 -17.43 -35.22
C LEU A 523 19.67 -17.74 -36.30
N THR A 524 20.13 -18.20 -37.46
CA THR A 524 19.29 -18.57 -38.59
C THR A 524 19.71 -19.94 -39.12
N ARG A 525 18.76 -20.68 -39.70
CA ARG A 525 19.03 -21.97 -40.33
C ARG A 525 18.14 -22.18 -41.55
N PRO A 526 18.55 -22.98 -42.55
CA PRO A 526 17.67 -23.36 -43.64
C PRO A 526 16.36 -23.98 -43.12
N ASN A 527 15.24 -23.66 -43.76
CA ASN A 527 13.96 -24.27 -43.43
C ASN A 527 13.99 -25.77 -43.77
N PRO A 528 13.81 -26.67 -42.79
CA PRO A 528 13.85 -28.10 -43.03
C PRO A 528 12.68 -28.61 -43.87
N ASP A 529 11.59 -27.85 -43.98
CA ASP A 529 10.40 -28.22 -44.76
C ASP A 529 10.48 -27.77 -46.22
N ASP A 530 11.48 -26.97 -46.58
CA ASP A 530 11.75 -26.54 -47.96
C ASP A 530 12.80 -27.45 -48.62
N PRO A 531 12.39 -28.32 -49.57
CA PRO A 531 13.30 -29.24 -50.25
C PRO A 531 14.28 -28.52 -51.19
N THR A 532 14.05 -27.23 -51.49
CA THR A 532 14.96 -26.42 -52.31
C THR A 532 16.09 -25.79 -51.50
N GLY A 533 15.94 -25.73 -50.17
CA GLY A 533 16.89 -25.14 -49.23
C GLY A 533 17.05 -23.62 -49.38
N LYS A 534 16.06 -22.92 -49.94
CA LYS A 534 16.12 -21.48 -50.20
C LYS A 534 15.51 -20.65 -49.07
N SER A 535 14.44 -21.14 -48.46
CA SER A 535 13.80 -20.47 -47.32
C SER A 535 14.60 -20.69 -46.04
N THR A 536 14.52 -19.69 -45.16
CA THR A 536 15.31 -19.60 -43.93
C THR A 536 14.38 -19.43 -42.74
N MET A 537 14.67 -20.16 -41.66
CA MET A 537 14.05 -19.94 -40.34
C MET A 537 14.71 -18.73 -39.68
N ARG A 538 13.90 -17.73 -39.33
CA ARG A 538 14.34 -16.47 -38.68
C ARG A 538 13.53 -16.23 -37.41
N ARG A 539 14.18 -15.73 -36.37
CA ARG A 539 13.46 -15.31 -35.15
C ARG A 539 12.51 -14.17 -35.49
N ILE A 540 11.33 -14.16 -34.89
CA ILE A 540 10.51 -12.93 -34.87
C ILE A 540 11.27 -11.84 -34.12
N GLU A 541 11.05 -10.56 -34.42
CA GLU A 541 11.83 -9.49 -33.79
C GLU A 541 11.38 -9.12 -32.37
N ASP A 542 10.17 -9.52 -31.99
CA ASP A 542 9.53 -9.13 -30.74
C ASP A 542 10.30 -9.60 -29.50
N VAL A 543 10.28 -8.76 -28.46
CA VAL A 543 10.69 -9.12 -27.10
C VAL A 543 9.47 -9.33 -26.22
N LEU A 544 9.64 -10.07 -25.13
CA LEU A 544 8.60 -10.31 -24.14
C LEU A 544 8.26 -9.02 -23.38
N ASP A 545 7.01 -8.96 -22.93
CA ASP A 545 6.54 -8.04 -21.92
C ASP A 545 7.39 -8.20 -20.64
N VAL A 546 7.82 -7.09 -20.05
CA VAL A 546 8.63 -7.08 -18.83
C VAL A 546 7.89 -7.75 -17.65
N TRP A 547 6.57 -7.74 -17.68
CA TRP A 547 5.75 -8.45 -16.69
C TRP A 547 5.83 -9.97 -16.80
N PHE A 548 6.26 -10.51 -17.94
CA PHE A 548 6.57 -11.92 -18.14
C PHE A 548 7.90 -12.30 -17.49
N ASP A 549 8.92 -11.43 -17.59
CA ASP A 549 10.19 -11.62 -16.89
C ASP A 549 9.97 -11.60 -15.37
N SER A 550 9.37 -10.54 -14.84
CA SER A 550 9.12 -10.43 -13.40
C SER A 550 8.16 -11.50 -12.88
N GLY A 551 7.12 -11.86 -13.64
CA GLY A 551 6.21 -12.96 -13.29
C GLY A 551 6.89 -14.34 -13.31
N SER A 552 8.04 -14.48 -13.98
CA SER A 552 8.83 -15.71 -14.01
C SER A 552 9.81 -15.84 -12.84
N MET A 553 9.95 -14.79 -12.02
CA MET A 553 10.90 -14.71 -10.92
C MET A 553 10.98 -15.97 -10.02
N PRO A 554 9.85 -16.59 -9.58
CA PRO A 554 9.91 -17.70 -8.62
C PRO A 554 10.82 -18.86 -9.04
N TYR A 555 10.79 -19.20 -10.33
CA TYR A 555 11.59 -20.29 -10.90
C TYR A 555 12.84 -19.77 -11.63
N ALA A 556 12.77 -18.59 -12.26
CA ALA A 556 13.89 -18.06 -13.02
C ALA A 556 15.07 -17.61 -12.13
N GLN A 557 14.82 -17.12 -10.91
CA GLN A 557 15.89 -16.70 -9.98
C GLN A 557 16.82 -17.85 -9.52
N VAL A 558 16.37 -19.10 -9.70
CA VAL A 558 17.11 -20.33 -9.37
C VAL A 558 17.43 -21.16 -10.61
N HIS A 559 17.28 -20.60 -11.81
CA HIS A 559 17.58 -21.25 -13.09
C HIS A 559 16.79 -22.56 -13.33
N TYR A 560 15.58 -22.66 -12.76
CA TYR A 560 14.69 -23.81 -12.97
C TYR A 560 14.20 -23.86 -14.43
N PRO A 561 14.09 -25.04 -15.06
CA PRO A 561 14.30 -26.38 -14.51
C PRO A 561 15.72 -26.93 -14.68
N PHE A 562 16.65 -26.14 -15.21
CA PHE A 562 18.00 -26.58 -15.57
C PHE A 562 18.86 -26.86 -14.33
N GLU A 563 18.68 -26.02 -13.31
CA GLU A 563 19.30 -26.16 -11.99
C GLU A 563 18.22 -26.04 -10.90
N ASN A 564 18.54 -26.51 -9.68
CA ASN A 564 17.70 -26.34 -8.49
C ASN A 564 16.26 -26.86 -8.63
N ALA A 565 16.04 -27.87 -9.48
CA ALA A 565 14.71 -28.44 -9.72
C ALA A 565 14.09 -29.07 -8.47
N GLU A 566 14.88 -29.82 -7.69
CA GLU A 566 14.43 -30.44 -6.44
C GLU A 566 14.11 -29.39 -5.37
N TRP A 567 14.95 -28.36 -5.24
CA TRP A 567 14.69 -27.21 -4.36
C TRP A 567 13.36 -26.51 -4.71
N PHE A 568 13.13 -26.21 -5.99
CA PHE A 568 11.90 -25.51 -6.41
C PHE A 568 10.65 -26.38 -6.25
N ALA A 569 10.65 -27.58 -6.82
CA ALA A 569 9.45 -28.42 -6.94
C ALA A 569 9.23 -29.36 -5.75
N GLY A 570 10.25 -29.55 -4.90
CA GLY A 570 10.33 -30.61 -3.92
C GLY A 570 10.73 -31.95 -4.54
N GLY A 571 11.43 -32.78 -3.78
CA GLY A 571 11.89 -34.10 -4.24
C GLY A 571 12.64 -34.88 -3.18
N GLY A 572 12.45 -36.20 -3.13
CA GLY A 572 13.15 -37.06 -2.15
C GLY A 572 12.83 -36.70 -0.70
N SER A 573 13.80 -36.07 -0.01
CA SER A 573 13.67 -35.56 1.37
C SER A 573 13.60 -34.03 1.47
N GLU A 574 13.60 -33.31 0.34
CA GLU A 574 13.49 -31.84 0.30
C GLU A 574 12.03 -31.40 0.16
N ASP A 575 11.61 -30.48 1.03
CA ASP A 575 10.32 -29.80 0.91
C ASP A 575 10.34 -28.85 -0.28
N ALA A 576 9.19 -28.63 -0.91
CA ALA A 576 9.08 -27.72 -2.06
C ALA A 576 9.13 -26.25 -1.63
N HIS A 577 9.96 -25.45 -2.30
CA HIS A 577 10.03 -23.99 -2.11
C HIS A 577 9.01 -23.21 -2.93
N PHE A 578 8.25 -23.88 -3.81
CA PHE A 578 7.12 -23.32 -4.53
C PHE A 578 5.78 -23.97 -4.11
N PRO A 579 4.76 -23.17 -3.72
CA PRO A 579 4.70 -21.70 -3.73
C PRO A 579 5.43 -21.04 -2.55
N GLY A 580 5.90 -19.80 -2.76
CA GLY A 580 6.57 -19.02 -1.74
C GLY A 580 5.65 -18.67 -0.57
N ASP A 581 6.20 -18.54 0.64
CA ASP A 581 5.42 -18.31 1.85
C ASP A 581 4.91 -16.86 1.96
N PHE A 582 5.71 -15.87 1.54
CA PHE A 582 5.39 -14.46 1.75
C PHE A 582 5.82 -13.53 0.63
N ILE A 583 4.96 -12.57 0.32
CA ILE A 583 5.18 -11.48 -0.62
C ILE A 583 4.51 -10.19 -0.09
N VAL A 584 5.10 -9.02 -0.39
CA VAL A 584 4.50 -7.73 -0.09
C VAL A 584 4.83 -6.69 -1.14
N GLU A 585 3.82 -6.00 -1.64
CA GLU A 585 3.95 -4.83 -2.52
C GLU A 585 2.75 -3.89 -2.35
N TYR A 586 2.76 -2.76 -3.07
CA TYR A 586 1.63 -1.83 -3.08
C TYR A 586 0.43 -2.37 -3.87
N ILE A 587 -0.76 -1.88 -3.53
CA ILE A 587 -2.07 -2.31 -4.04
C ILE A 587 -2.22 -2.31 -5.57
N GLY A 588 -1.46 -1.50 -6.30
CA GLY A 588 -1.47 -1.51 -7.77
C GLY A 588 -0.85 -2.78 -8.37
N GLN A 589 -0.07 -3.55 -7.60
CA GLN A 589 0.47 -4.83 -8.06
C GLN A 589 -0.61 -5.92 -8.23
N THR A 590 -1.84 -5.69 -7.76
CA THR A 590 -3.02 -6.52 -8.12
C THR A 590 -3.28 -6.56 -9.64
N ARG A 591 -2.73 -5.60 -10.40
CA ARG A 591 -2.77 -5.53 -11.87
C ARG A 591 -1.39 -5.60 -12.51
N GLY A 592 -0.35 -5.80 -11.71
CA GLY A 592 1.04 -5.93 -12.15
C GLY A 592 1.58 -7.29 -11.75
N TRP A 593 2.55 -7.31 -10.85
CA TRP A 593 3.33 -8.48 -10.49
C TRP A 593 2.51 -9.58 -9.82
N PHE A 594 1.57 -9.27 -8.91
CA PHE A 594 0.73 -10.31 -8.30
C PHE A 594 -0.11 -11.04 -9.35
N TYR A 595 -0.61 -10.28 -10.33
CA TYR A 595 -1.40 -10.84 -11.43
C TYR A 595 -0.55 -11.75 -12.32
N THR A 596 0.62 -11.29 -12.79
CA THR A 596 1.43 -12.09 -13.72
C THR A 596 2.09 -13.30 -13.04
N LEU A 597 2.49 -13.18 -11.78
CA LEU A 597 2.89 -14.32 -10.96
C LEU A 597 1.78 -15.38 -10.92
N HIS A 598 0.54 -14.97 -10.63
CA HIS A 598 -0.58 -15.91 -10.50
C HIS A 598 -1.01 -16.52 -11.84
N VAL A 599 -0.94 -15.75 -12.93
CA VAL A 599 -1.16 -16.25 -14.30
C VAL A 599 -0.14 -17.35 -14.64
N LEU A 600 1.15 -17.08 -14.46
CA LEU A 600 2.21 -18.04 -14.80
C LEU A 600 2.23 -19.25 -13.85
N ALA A 601 2.02 -19.03 -12.55
CA ALA A 601 1.88 -20.10 -11.56
C ALA A 601 0.75 -21.07 -11.93
N THR A 602 -0.42 -20.54 -12.28
CA THR A 602 -1.58 -21.36 -12.67
C THR A 602 -1.30 -22.09 -13.98
N ALA A 603 -0.84 -21.39 -15.02
CA ALA A 603 -0.64 -21.97 -16.35
C ALA A 603 0.49 -23.02 -16.40
N LEU A 604 1.57 -22.80 -15.64
CA LEU A 604 2.74 -23.69 -15.65
C LEU A 604 2.61 -24.83 -14.65
N PHE A 605 2.08 -24.56 -13.44
CA PHE A 605 2.18 -25.47 -12.30
C PHE A 605 0.83 -25.83 -11.65
N ASP A 606 -0.28 -25.20 -12.05
CA ASP A 606 -1.62 -25.38 -11.45
C ASP A 606 -1.64 -25.22 -9.92
N ARG A 607 -1.00 -24.15 -9.43
CA ARG A 607 -0.85 -23.83 -7.99
C ARG A 607 -0.98 -22.32 -7.77
N PRO A 608 -1.30 -21.86 -6.54
CA PRO A 608 -1.20 -20.44 -6.21
C PRO A 608 0.25 -19.97 -6.37
N ALA A 609 0.47 -18.69 -6.68
CA ALA A 609 1.83 -18.17 -6.81
C ALA A 609 2.57 -18.04 -5.46
N PHE A 610 1.83 -17.79 -4.39
CA PHE A 610 2.33 -17.54 -3.04
C PHE A 610 1.24 -17.87 -2.01
N LYS A 611 1.64 -18.16 -0.76
CA LYS A 611 0.72 -18.53 0.33
C LYS A 611 0.14 -17.31 1.05
N THR A 612 0.94 -16.27 1.29
CA THR A 612 0.51 -15.05 2.00
C THR A 612 0.98 -13.79 1.30
N CYS A 613 0.08 -12.83 1.11
CA CYS A 613 0.35 -11.55 0.45
C CYS A 613 -0.13 -10.37 1.27
N VAL A 614 0.78 -9.44 1.58
CA VAL A 614 0.43 -8.11 2.09
C VAL A 614 0.37 -7.14 0.92
N SER A 615 -0.76 -6.46 0.78
CA SER A 615 -1.04 -5.50 -0.28
C SER A 615 -1.37 -4.14 0.35
N HIS A 616 -0.34 -3.31 0.51
CA HIS A 616 -0.49 -2.04 1.23
C HIS A 616 -1.00 -0.90 0.33
N GLY A 617 -1.58 0.15 0.93
CA GLY A 617 -2.07 1.31 0.18
C GLY A 617 -0.97 2.26 -0.31
N ILE A 618 -1.35 3.48 -0.69
CA ILE A 618 -0.46 4.42 -1.37
C ILE A 618 0.01 5.51 -0.41
N VAL A 619 1.30 5.84 -0.48
CA VAL A 619 1.87 6.99 0.23
C VAL A 619 1.62 8.28 -0.55
N LEU A 620 1.03 9.27 0.11
CA LEU A 620 0.63 10.56 -0.43
C LEU A 620 1.58 11.67 0.06
N GLY A 621 1.75 12.69 -0.78
CA GLY A 621 2.43 13.92 -0.41
C GLY A 621 1.66 14.73 0.63
N ASN A 622 2.28 15.80 1.13
CA ASN A 622 1.70 16.69 2.13
C ASN A 622 0.42 17.43 1.67
N ASP A 623 0.20 17.46 0.36
CA ASP A 623 -0.96 18.01 -0.33
C ASP A 623 -2.11 17.00 -0.51
N GLY A 624 -1.93 15.75 -0.07
CA GLY A 624 -2.89 14.66 -0.25
C GLY A 624 -2.93 14.08 -1.65
N GLN A 625 -2.06 14.52 -2.57
CA GLN A 625 -1.91 13.92 -3.89
C GLN A 625 -0.87 12.80 -3.86
N LYS A 626 -0.85 11.95 -4.90
CA LYS A 626 0.21 10.95 -5.06
C LYS A 626 1.56 11.66 -5.10
N MET A 627 2.55 11.11 -4.39
CA MET A 627 3.89 11.71 -4.38
C MET A 627 4.48 11.75 -5.78
N SER A 628 5.07 12.87 -6.15
CA SER A 628 5.79 13.01 -7.41
C SER A 628 7.07 13.83 -7.26
N LYS A 629 8.15 13.34 -7.90
CA LYS A 629 9.42 14.07 -8.04
C LYS A 629 9.23 15.44 -8.71
N SER A 630 8.27 15.56 -9.64
CA SER A 630 7.97 16.82 -10.32
C SER A 630 7.23 17.82 -9.43
N LEU A 631 6.36 17.33 -8.54
CA LEU A 631 5.59 18.16 -7.60
C LEU A 631 6.40 18.55 -6.36
N ARG A 632 7.46 17.80 -6.04
CA ARG A 632 8.28 18.00 -4.82
C ARG A 632 7.41 18.09 -3.55
N ASN A 633 6.33 17.30 -3.50
CA ASN A 633 5.30 17.34 -2.46
C ASN A 633 5.58 16.40 -1.28
N TYR A 634 6.83 15.99 -1.06
CA TYR A 634 7.23 15.10 0.04
C TYR A 634 8.60 15.48 0.63
N PRO A 635 8.85 15.22 1.93
CA PRO A 635 10.15 15.49 2.57
C PRO A 635 11.26 14.63 1.98
N ASP A 636 12.48 15.12 1.82
CA ASP A 636 13.59 14.29 1.34
C ASP A 636 13.90 13.14 2.33
N VAL A 637 14.07 11.92 1.81
CA VAL A 637 14.25 10.73 2.68
C VAL A 637 15.59 10.78 3.41
N THR A 638 16.64 11.24 2.74
CA THR A 638 17.99 11.33 3.32
C THR A 638 18.00 12.35 4.45
N GLU A 639 17.38 13.50 4.24
CA GLU A 639 17.24 14.52 5.30
C GLU A 639 16.49 13.97 6.52
N VAL A 640 15.47 13.14 6.34
CA VAL A 640 14.78 12.52 7.49
C VAL A 640 15.65 11.48 8.19
N PHE A 641 16.39 10.65 7.46
CA PHE A 641 17.33 9.72 8.06
C PHE A 641 18.41 10.43 8.90
N ASP A 642 18.92 11.55 8.43
CA ASP A 642 19.96 12.30 9.13
C ASP A 642 19.41 13.09 10.33
N ARG A 643 18.13 13.48 10.28
CA ARG A 643 17.48 14.25 11.36
C ARG A 643 16.86 13.39 12.45
N ASP A 644 16.02 12.42 12.07
CA ASP A 644 15.17 11.66 12.99
C ASP A 644 15.60 10.19 13.13
N GLY A 645 16.21 9.61 12.08
CA GLY A 645 16.64 8.22 12.04
C GLY A 645 15.68 7.30 11.26
N SER A 646 16.19 6.12 10.86
CA SER A 646 15.43 5.10 10.14
C SER A 646 14.40 4.42 11.03
N ASP A 647 14.68 4.16 12.30
CA ASP A 647 13.71 3.53 13.21
C ASP A 647 12.50 4.43 13.46
N ALA A 648 12.71 5.76 13.51
CA ALA A 648 11.64 6.75 13.61
C ALA A 648 10.69 6.69 12.40
N MET A 649 11.27 6.66 11.20
CA MET A 649 10.51 6.56 9.94
C MET A 649 9.80 5.20 9.82
N ARG A 650 10.50 4.11 10.16
CA ARG A 650 9.96 2.75 10.20
C ARG A 650 8.73 2.71 11.10
N TRP A 651 8.85 3.20 12.32
CA TRP A 651 7.75 3.25 13.28
C TRP A 651 6.56 4.04 12.74
N PHE A 652 6.78 5.26 12.24
CA PHE A 652 5.71 6.11 11.72
C PHE A 652 4.90 5.44 10.59
N LEU A 653 5.60 4.83 9.63
CA LEU A 653 4.94 4.16 8.50
C LEU A 653 4.22 2.88 8.93
N MET A 654 4.88 2.05 9.76
CA MET A 654 4.39 0.72 10.15
C MET A 654 3.27 0.76 11.19
N ALA A 655 3.28 1.75 12.08
CA ALA A 655 2.20 1.96 13.05
C ALA A 655 0.92 2.54 12.40
N SER A 656 1.01 3.01 11.16
CA SER A 656 -0.11 3.62 10.43
C SER A 656 -1.05 2.58 9.80
N PRO A 657 -2.28 2.97 9.42
CA PRO A 657 -3.25 2.05 8.80
C PRO A 657 -2.92 1.69 7.34
N ILE A 658 -1.79 2.13 6.77
CA ILE A 658 -1.46 1.93 5.35
C ILE A 658 -1.40 0.45 4.94
N LEU A 659 -0.96 -0.42 5.86
CA LEU A 659 -0.89 -1.87 5.63
C LEU A 659 -2.27 -2.54 5.61
N ARG A 660 -3.32 -1.83 6.05
CA ARG A 660 -4.72 -2.26 5.96
C ARG A 660 -5.41 -1.75 4.68
N GLY A 661 -4.61 -1.34 3.68
CA GLY A 661 -5.07 -0.90 2.36
C GLY A 661 -5.45 0.58 2.24
N GLY A 662 -5.30 1.36 3.32
CA GLY A 662 -5.58 2.81 3.32
C GLY A 662 -4.42 3.65 2.75
N ASN A 663 -4.68 4.91 2.42
CA ASN A 663 -3.63 5.85 2.02
C ASN A 663 -3.02 6.57 3.24
N LEU A 664 -1.75 6.97 3.15
CA LEU A 664 -1.06 7.70 4.21
C LEU A 664 -0.43 8.99 3.69
N VAL A 665 -0.73 10.12 4.33
CA VAL A 665 -0.02 11.37 4.13
C VAL A 665 1.21 11.41 5.02
N VAL A 666 2.40 11.54 4.42
CA VAL A 666 3.66 11.64 5.18
C VAL A 666 3.86 13.08 5.69
N THR A 667 4.07 13.21 7.00
CA THR A 667 4.35 14.51 7.64
C THR A 667 5.55 14.38 8.57
N GLU A 668 6.39 15.42 8.62
CA GLU A 668 7.52 15.48 9.55
C GLU A 668 7.08 15.38 11.02
N GLN A 669 5.92 15.96 11.34
CA GLN A 669 5.35 15.90 12.69
C GLN A 669 5.02 14.47 13.08
N GLY A 670 4.45 13.67 12.17
CA GLY A 670 4.14 12.26 12.43
C GLY A 670 5.39 11.42 12.71
N ILE A 671 6.47 11.66 11.96
CA ILE A 671 7.76 10.98 12.17
C ILE A 671 8.34 11.30 13.55
N ARG A 672 8.34 12.59 13.94
CA ARG A 672 8.80 13.02 15.28
C ARG A 672 7.94 12.49 16.42
N GLU A 673 6.64 12.30 16.18
CA GLU A 673 5.76 11.74 17.20
C GLU A 673 6.07 10.26 17.46
N GLY A 674 6.42 9.49 16.41
CA GLY A 674 6.89 8.10 16.56
C GLY A 674 8.10 7.97 17.50
N VAL A 675 9.05 8.90 17.41
CA VAL A 675 10.22 8.96 18.32
C VAL A 675 9.79 9.12 19.78
N ARG A 676 8.78 9.95 20.05
CA ARG A 676 8.29 10.23 21.40
C ARG A 676 7.47 9.10 21.99
N GLN A 677 6.77 8.34 21.15
CA GLN A 677 5.87 7.29 21.59
C GLN A 677 6.62 6.06 22.12
N VAL A 678 7.73 5.65 21.50
CA VAL A 678 8.42 4.40 21.86
C VAL A 678 9.94 4.53 21.97
N LEU A 679 10.63 5.13 21.00
CA LEU A 679 12.11 5.17 21.01
C LEU A 679 12.66 5.89 22.26
N LEU A 680 12.17 7.11 22.53
CA LEU A 680 12.60 7.88 23.70
C LEU A 680 12.23 7.19 25.02
N PRO A 681 10.99 6.70 25.23
CA PRO A 681 10.65 5.92 26.41
C PRO A 681 11.54 4.70 26.67
N LEU A 682 11.82 3.87 25.65
CA LEU A 682 12.71 2.71 25.80
C LEU A 682 14.14 3.13 26.14
N TRP A 683 14.66 4.13 25.44
CA TRP A 683 15.99 4.69 25.72
C TRP A 683 16.08 5.26 27.15
N ASN A 684 15.05 5.98 27.59
CA ASN A 684 14.99 6.55 28.93
C ASN A 684 14.92 5.46 30.01
N ALA A 685 14.21 4.36 29.79
CA ALA A 685 14.18 3.23 30.72
C ALA A 685 15.55 2.55 30.83
N TYR A 686 16.23 2.33 29.70
CA TYR A 686 17.60 1.79 29.66
C TYR A 686 18.60 2.70 30.39
N THR A 687 18.61 3.98 30.04
CA THR A 687 19.54 4.94 30.65
C THR A 687 19.25 5.19 32.13
N PHE A 688 17.98 5.12 32.55
CA PHE A 688 17.60 5.12 33.96
C PHE A 688 18.21 3.92 34.70
N LEU A 689 18.05 2.70 34.18
CA LEU A 689 18.67 1.51 34.79
C LEU A 689 20.19 1.64 34.85
N ALA A 690 20.82 2.07 33.75
CA ALA A 690 22.27 2.24 33.68
C ALA A 690 22.82 3.31 34.64
N LEU A 691 22.01 4.34 34.96
CA LEU A 691 22.37 5.40 35.88
C LEU A 691 22.28 4.98 37.35
N TYR A 692 21.20 4.28 37.72
CA TYR A 692 20.89 3.98 39.12
C TYR A 692 21.33 2.60 39.59
N ALA A 693 21.64 1.66 38.69
CA ALA A 693 22.11 0.34 39.11
C ALA A 693 23.62 0.39 39.46
N PRO A 694 24.02 0.09 40.72
CA PRO A 694 25.43 0.11 41.12
C PRO A 694 26.25 -1.01 40.45
N GLN A 695 25.59 -2.08 40.03
CA GLN A 695 26.16 -3.18 39.27
C GLN A 695 25.14 -3.67 38.24
N LYS A 696 25.63 -4.37 37.21
CA LYS A 696 24.75 -5.00 36.21
C LYS A 696 23.68 -5.86 36.88
N GLY A 697 22.46 -5.75 36.37
CA GLY A 697 21.34 -6.59 36.78
C GLY A 697 21.52 -8.02 36.28
N THR A 698 20.81 -8.95 36.89
CA THR A 698 20.73 -10.35 36.47
C THR A 698 19.30 -10.70 36.11
N TRP A 699 19.12 -11.71 35.24
CA TRP A 699 17.80 -12.23 34.92
C TRP A 699 17.04 -12.66 36.19
N ARG A 700 15.79 -12.21 36.32
CA ARG A 700 14.93 -12.49 37.48
C ARG A 700 13.45 -12.37 37.15
N THR A 701 12.68 -13.37 37.59
CA THR A 701 11.23 -13.46 37.36
C THR A 701 10.42 -13.83 38.62
N ASP A 702 11.07 -13.91 39.78
CA ASP A 702 10.50 -14.44 41.03
C ASP A 702 10.29 -13.38 42.13
N SER A 703 10.39 -12.08 41.80
CA SER A 703 10.14 -10.99 42.75
C SER A 703 8.71 -11.07 43.30
N THR A 704 8.56 -10.93 44.61
CA THR A 704 7.24 -10.91 45.26
C THR A 704 6.59 -9.54 45.27
N HIS A 705 7.33 -8.49 44.88
CA HIS A 705 6.82 -7.12 44.88
C HIS A 705 5.75 -6.95 43.79
N VAL A 706 4.63 -6.31 44.13
CA VAL A 706 3.44 -6.25 43.27
C VAL A 706 3.70 -5.59 41.91
N LEU A 707 4.51 -4.51 41.88
CA LEU A 707 4.86 -3.83 40.63
C LEU A 707 5.77 -4.69 39.73
N ASP A 708 6.62 -5.52 40.34
CA ASP A 708 7.56 -6.40 39.60
C ASP A 708 6.79 -7.56 38.96
N ARG A 709 5.92 -8.19 39.75
CA ARG A 709 4.99 -9.22 39.25
C ARG A 709 4.12 -8.70 38.11
N TYR A 710 3.55 -7.50 38.28
CA TYR A 710 2.71 -6.88 37.26
C TYR A 710 3.48 -6.62 35.97
N ILE A 711 4.67 -5.99 36.02
CA ILE A 711 5.38 -5.65 34.78
C ILE A 711 5.87 -6.91 34.04
N LEU A 712 6.25 -7.96 34.77
CA LEU A 712 6.63 -9.25 34.18
C LEU A 712 5.42 -9.96 33.54
N ALA A 713 4.28 -9.98 34.22
CA ALA A 713 3.04 -10.56 33.68
C ALA A 713 2.51 -9.77 32.48
N LYS A 714 2.60 -8.44 32.51
CA LYS A 714 2.24 -7.59 31.37
C LYS A 714 3.21 -7.74 30.19
N LEU A 715 4.48 -8.04 30.46
CA LEU A 715 5.45 -8.37 29.41
C LEU A 715 5.17 -9.75 28.80
N ALA A 716 4.70 -10.71 29.58
CA ALA A 716 4.23 -12.00 29.08
C ALA A 716 3.03 -11.81 28.12
N GLN A 717 2.07 -10.95 28.52
CA GLN A 717 0.95 -10.55 27.66
C GLN A 717 1.42 -9.84 26.39
N LEU A 718 2.30 -8.83 26.48
CA LEU A 718 2.87 -8.16 25.30
C LEU A 718 3.45 -9.19 24.33
N ARG A 719 4.19 -10.16 24.85
CA ARG A 719 4.79 -11.21 24.03
C ARG A 719 3.73 -12.02 23.29
N ASP A 720 2.64 -12.43 23.95
CA ASP A 720 1.53 -13.13 23.30
C ASP A 720 0.87 -12.27 22.22
N ASP A 721 0.42 -11.06 22.57
CA ASP A 721 -0.35 -10.17 21.69
C ASP A 721 0.47 -9.74 20.45
N LEU A 722 1.76 -9.50 20.64
CA LEU A 722 2.68 -9.12 19.56
C LEU A 722 3.04 -10.32 18.67
N THR A 723 3.08 -11.53 19.22
CA THR A 723 3.24 -12.77 18.45
C THR A 723 2.01 -13.03 17.58
N GLU A 724 0.80 -12.91 18.16
CA GLU A 724 -0.47 -13.05 17.43
C GLU A 724 -0.55 -12.05 16.27
N SER A 725 -0.27 -10.77 16.54
CA SER A 725 -0.29 -9.70 15.55
C SER A 725 0.69 -9.96 14.40
N LEU A 726 1.95 -10.31 14.70
CA LEU A 726 2.96 -10.53 13.66
C LEU A 726 2.76 -11.84 12.89
N ASP A 727 2.16 -12.87 13.48
CA ASP A 727 1.85 -14.12 12.78
C ASP A 727 0.86 -13.93 11.64
N VAL A 728 -0.04 -12.95 11.77
CA VAL A 728 -1.02 -12.54 10.75
C VAL A 728 -0.64 -11.23 10.03
N CYS A 729 0.62 -10.81 10.11
CA CYS A 729 1.13 -9.60 9.47
C CYS A 729 0.39 -8.29 9.87
N ASP A 730 -0.29 -8.23 11.02
CA ASP A 730 -0.84 -6.98 11.58
C ASP A 730 0.26 -6.17 12.29
N ILE A 731 1.17 -5.62 11.49
CA ILE A 731 2.32 -4.85 11.99
C ILE A 731 1.85 -3.57 12.72
N SER A 732 0.75 -2.95 12.27
CA SER A 732 0.19 -1.77 12.93
C SER A 732 -0.35 -2.12 14.32
N GLY A 733 -1.04 -3.26 14.45
CA GLY A 733 -1.43 -3.81 15.76
C GLY A 733 -0.22 -4.09 16.65
N ALA A 734 0.80 -4.78 16.15
CA ALA A 734 2.04 -5.05 16.87
C ALA A 734 2.74 -3.77 17.38
N CYS A 735 2.77 -2.71 16.58
CA CYS A 735 3.27 -1.40 17.01
C CYS A 735 2.44 -0.80 18.16
N ASP A 736 1.12 -0.92 18.12
CA ASP A 736 0.27 -0.40 19.18
C ASP A 736 0.46 -1.16 20.50
N GLU A 737 0.57 -2.49 20.45
CA GLU A 737 0.84 -3.30 21.65
C GLU A 737 2.15 -2.89 22.33
N LEU A 738 3.23 -2.75 21.56
CA LEU A 738 4.51 -2.29 22.10
C LEU A 738 4.43 -0.87 22.66
N ARG A 739 3.67 0.03 22.02
CA ARG A 739 3.44 1.40 22.51
C ARG A 739 2.75 1.40 23.87
N GLN A 740 1.66 0.63 24.00
CA GLN A 740 0.89 0.54 25.23
C GLN A 740 1.71 -0.07 26.38
N PHE A 741 2.49 -1.12 26.10
CA PHE A 741 3.41 -1.68 27.08
C PHE A 741 4.48 -0.67 27.52
N THR A 742 5.08 0.06 26.58
CA THR A 742 6.12 1.04 26.86
C THR A 742 5.60 2.18 27.76
N GLU A 743 4.34 2.56 27.62
CA GLU A 743 3.68 3.49 28.53
C GLU A 743 3.58 2.91 29.96
N ALA A 744 3.19 1.63 30.09
CA ALA A 744 3.14 0.95 31.39
C ALA A 744 4.54 0.83 32.03
N LEU A 745 5.54 0.49 31.24
CA LEU A 745 6.93 0.39 31.69
C LEU A 745 7.44 1.72 32.24
N THR A 746 7.27 2.82 31.50
CA THR A 746 7.93 4.09 31.83
C THR A 746 7.10 4.96 32.77
N ASN A 747 5.83 5.18 32.46
CA ASN A 747 4.96 6.10 33.20
C ASN A 747 4.33 5.45 34.44
N TRP A 748 4.38 4.14 34.56
CA TRP A 748 3.91 3.42 35.74
C TRP A 748 5.05 2.75 36.50
N TYR A 749 5.63 1.68 35.96
CA TYR A 749 6.61 0.85 36.70
C TYR A 749 7.86 1.64 37.10
N VAL A 750 8.56 2.25 36.14
CA VAL A 750 9.79 3.01 36.42
C VAL A 750 9.50 4.20 37.33
N ARG A 751 8.45 4.99 37.04
CA ARG A 751 8.08 6.17 37.84
C ARG A 751 7.78 5.81 39.30
N ARG A 752 6.97 4.76 39.54
CA ARG A 752 6.58 4.34 40.88
C ARG A 752 7.66 3.58 41.63
N SER A 753 8.64 3.01 40.93
CA SER A 753 9.74 2.28 41.56
C SER A 753 10.98 3.14 41.83
N ARG A 754 11.00 4.44 41.50
CA ARG A 754 12.20 5.30 41.63
C ARG A 754 12.84 5.26 43.02
N SER A 755 12.04 5.25 44.09
CA SER A 755 12.54 5.13 45.47
C SER A 755 13.35 3.86 45.67
N ARG A 756 12.86 2.73 45.15
CA ARG A 756 13.55 1.44 45.20
C ARG A 756 14.89 1.47 44.46
N PHE A 757 14.99 2.20 43.34
CA PHE A 757 16.26 2.40 42.64
C PHE A 757 17.23 3.31 43.41
N TRP A 758 16.74 4.32 44.13
CA TRP A 758 17.57 5.14 45.03
C TRP A 758 18.06 4.36 46.26
N GLU A 759 17.28 3.39 46.71
CA GLU A 759 17.63 2.44 47.78
C GLU A 759 18.48 1.26 47.27
N GLU A 760 18.84 1.25 45.98
CA GLU A 760 19.60 0.17 45.33
C GLU A 760 18.96 -1.23 45.47
N ASP A 761 17.62 -1.29 45.51
CA ASP A 761 16.85 -2.53 45.60
C ASP A 761 17.16 -3.47 44.43
N ARG A 762 17.75 -4.62 44.77
CA ARG A 762 18.15 -5.65 43.81
C ARG A 762 16.97 -6.26 43.07
N ASP A 763 15.83 -6.42 43.71
CA ASP A 763 14.63 -6.99 43.08
C ASP A 763 14.15 -6.09 41.93
N ALA A 764 14.12 -4.77 42.15
CA ALA A 764 13.74 -3.79 41.14
C ALA A 764 14.72 -3.72 39.96
N ILE A 765 16.03 -3.73 40.27
CA ILE A 765 17.12 -3.67 39.29
C ILE A 765 17.13 -4.91 38.38
N ASP A 766 17.05 -6.10 38.98
CA ASP A 766 17.09 -7.37 38.27
C ASP A 766 15.80 -7.61 37.46
N THR A 767 14.65 -7.20 37.98
CA THR A 767 13.39 -7.20 37.24
C THR A 767 13.45 -6.26 36.03
N LEU A 768 13.91 -5.01 36.20
CA LEU A 768 13.98 -4.06 35.09
C LEU A 768 15.01 -4.48 34.02
N HIS A 769 16.13 -5.10 34.42
CA HIS A 769 17.08 -5.72 33.50
C HIS A 769 16.38 -6.77 32.62
N THR A 770 15.67 -7.70 33.25
CA THR A 770 14.91 -8.77 32.58
C THR A 770 13.86 -8.21 31.63
N VAL A 771 13.09 -7.23 32.10
CA VAL A 771 12.05 -6.59 31.29
C VAL A 771 12.65 -5.94 30.04
N LEU A 772 13.73 -5.17 30.17
CA LEU A 772 14.35 -4.50 29.03
C LEU A 772 15.03 -5.48 28.06
N GLU A 773 15.66 -6.54 28.55
CA GLU A 773 16.26 -7.60 27.72
C GLU A 773 15.19 -8.27 26.83
N VAL A 774 14.07 -8.69 27.42
CA VAL A 774 13.01 -9.34 26.65
C VAL A 774 12.27 -8.35 25.76
N THR A 775 11.99 -7.13 26.23
CA THR A 775 11.33 -6.08 25.43
C THR A 775 12.14 -5.78 24.18
N THR A 776 13.47 -5.68 24.29
CA THR A 776 14.32 -5.42 23.12
C THR A 776 14.37 -6.58 22.14
N ARG A 777 14.25 -7.85 22.59
CA ARG A 777 14.05 -9.00 21.69
C ARG A 777 12.72 -8.94 20.94
N LEU A 778 11.63 -8.62 21.64
CA LEU A 778 10.29 -8.50 21.01
C LEU A 778 10.20 -7.32 20.04
N ALA A 779 10.84 -6.20 20.39
CA ALA A 779 10.83 -4.99 19.57
C ALA A 779 11.83 -5.05 18.39
N ALA A 780 12.75 -6.02 18.35
CA ALA A 780 13.84 -6.06 17.38
C ALA A 780 13.39 -6.03 15.91
N PRO A 781 12.32 -6.73 15.48
CA PRO A 781 11.83 -6.60 14.11
C PRO A 781 11.32 -5.18 13.79
N LEU A 782 10.67 -4.53 14.75
CA LEU A 782 10.01 -3.22 14.60
C LEU A 782 10.99 -2.03 14.70
N LEU A 783 12.02 -2.15 15.54
CA LEU A 783 12.99 -1.10 15.88
C LEU A 783 14.42 -1.68 15.90
N PRO A 784 14.94 -2.19 14.78
CA PRO A 784 16.13 -3.04 14.77
C PRO A 784 17.41 -2.34 15.23
N LEU A 785 17.52 -1.01 15.07
CA LEU A 785 18.74 -0.28 15.37
C LEU A 785 18.79 0.16 16.84
N ALA A 786 17.71 0.75 17.34
CA ALA A 786 17.60 1.17 18.74
C ALA A 786 17.68 -0.03 19.70
N THR A 787 16.98 -1.13 19.37
CA THR A 787 16.99 -2.35 20.19
C THR A 787 18.36 -3.02 20.22
N GLU A 788 19.09 -3.03 19.10
CA GLU A 788 20.46 -3.57 19.06
C GLU A 788 21.40 -2.81 20.01
N LYS A 789 21.36 -1.47 19.97
CA LYS A 789 22.19 -0.64 20.85
C LYS A 789 21.86 -0.89 22.32
N ILE A 790 20.58 -0.92 22.67
CA ILE A 790 20.12 -1.14 24.04
C ILE A 790 20.47 -2.55 24.51
N TRP A 791 20.10 -3.58 23.75
CA TRP A 791 20.27 -4.98 24.13
C TRP A 791 21.75 -5.35 24.30
N ARG A 792 22.64 -4.89 23.40
CA ARG A 792 24.08 -5.11 23.55
C ARG A 792 24.63 -4.40 24.79
N GLY A 793 24.20 -3.17 25.07
CA GLY A 793 24.57 -2.46 26.30
C GLY A 793 24.05 -3.14 27.58
N LEU A 794 22.90 -3.83 27.49
CA LEU A 794 22.31 -4.58 28.60
C LEU A 794 22.95 -5.95 28.82
N THR A 795 23.39 -6.65 27.79
CA THR A 795 23.75 -8.08 27.88
C THR A 795 25.22 -8.37 27.59
N ASP A 796 25.93 -7.47 26.91
CA ASP A 796 27.23 -7.72 26.26
C ASP A 796 27.19 -8.84 25.20
N GLY A 797 25.99 -9.25 24.77
CA GLY A 797 25.81 -10.27 23.73
C GLY A 797 26.19 -9.77 22.33
N ARG A 798 26.30 -10.70 21.37
CA ARG A 798 26.72 -10.39 20.00
C ARG A 798 25.71 -9.48 19.27
N SER A 799 24.45 -9.89 19.19
CA SER A 799 23.38 -9.11 18.56
C SER A 799 22.02 -9.62 19.00
N VAL A 800 21.04 -8.72 19.17
CA VAL A 800 19.65 -9.11 19.50
C VAL A 800 19.03 -9.94 18.38
N HIS A 801 19.44 -9.68 17.14
CA HIS A 801 18.96 -10.37 15.93
C HIS A 801 19.52 -11.79 15.76
N LEU A 802 20.45 -12.20 16.63
CA LEU A 802 20.95 -13.58 16.74
C LEU A 802 20.32 -14.34 17.91
N THR A 803 19.30 -13.78 18.56
CA THR A 803 18.50 -14.46 19.58
C THR A 803 17.28 -15.13 18.96
N ASP A 804 16.63 -16.00 19.73
CA ASP A 804 15.32 -16.55 19.36
C ASP A 804 14.20 -15.61 19.79
N TRP A 805 13.00 -15.78 19.27
CA TRP A 805 11.82 -15.13 19.80
C TRP A 805 11.54 -15.66 21.22
N PRO A 806 11.17 -14.81 22.20
CA PRO A 806 10.84 -15.28 23.54
C PRO A 806 9.71 -16.32 23.55
N GLU A 807 9.96 -17.46 24.21
CA GLU A 807 9.01 -18.58 24.33
C GLU A 807 7.86 -18.28 25.31
N ALA A 808 6.79 -19.07 25.23
CA ALA A 808 5.56 -18.77 25.94
C ALA A 808 5.61 -18.89 27.47
N ASP A 809 6.46 -19.76 27.95
CA ASP A 809 6.69 -20.05 29.36
C ASP A 809 7.90 -19.29 29.94
N LEU A 810 8.54 -18.42 29.15
CA LEU A 810 9.73 -17.67 29.58
C LEU A 810 9.43 -16.70 30.74
N LEU A 811 8.22 -16.15 30.78
CA LEU A 811 7.79 -15.13 31.73
C LEU A 811 6.58 -15.61 32.55
N PRO A 812 6.45 -15.16 33.81
CA PRO A 812 5.32 -15.53 34.65
C PRO A 812 4.02 -14.90 34.14
N HIS A 813 2.96 -15.71 34.07
CA HIS A 813 1.62 -15.26 33.67
C HIS A 813 0.77 -14.96 34.90
N ASP A 814 0.10 -13.80 34.88
CA ASP A 814 -0.89 -13.42 35.90
C ASP A 814 -1.96 -12.50 35.29
N PRO A 815 -2.85 -13.02 34.42
CA PRO A 815 -3.82 -12.22 33.68
C PRO A 815 -4.79 -11.47 34.60
N ALA A 816 -5.09 -12.03 35.78
CA ALA A 816 -5.94 -11.38 36.78
C ALA A 816 -5.28 -10.13 37.37
N LEU A 817 -3.98 -10.22 37.71
CA LEU A 817 -3.20 -9.06 38.18
C LEU A 817 -3.04 -7.99 37.10
N VAL A 818 -2.77 -8.41 35.86
CA VAL A 818 -2.66 -7.49 34.72
C VAL A 818 -3.96 -6.73 34.52
N ALA A 819 -5.10 -7.42 34.42
CA ALA A 819 -6.41 -6.78 34.25
C ALA A 819 -6.72 -5.81 35.39
N ALA A 820 -6.46 -6.21 36.63
CA ALA A 820 -6.68 -5.37 37.80
C ALA A 820 -5.82 -4.10 37.76
N MET A 821 -4.52 -4.24 37.46
CA MET A 821 -3.58 -3.12 37.46
C MET A 821 -3.75 -2.19 36.25
N ASP A 822 -4.17 -2.70 35.09
CA ASP A 822 -4.56 -1.86 33.96
C ASP A 822 -5.81 -1.03 34.28
N GLN A 823 -6.77 -1.62 34.99
CA GLN A 823 -7.93 -0.86 35.49
C GLN A 823 -7.51 0.18 36.53
N VAL A 824 -6.59 -0.14 37.45
CA VAL A 824 -5.99 0.84 38.38
C VAL A 824 -5.36 2.01 37.62
N ARG A 825 -4.57 1.73 36.57
CA ARG A 825 -3.95 2.75 35.71
C ARG A 825 -5.00 3.63 35.03
N SER A 826 -6.06 3.04 34.48
CA SER A 826 -7.18 3.77 33.87
C SER A 826 -7.90 4.66 34.89
N VAL A 827 -8.17 4.16 36.09
CA VAL A 827 -8.75 4.93 37.20
C VAL A 827 -7.89 6.16 37.52
N CYS A 828 -6.58 5.95 37.69
CA CYS A 828 -5.65 7.03 38.00
C CYS A 828 -5.53 8.06 36.87
N SER A 829 -5.47 7.61 35.61
CA SER A 829 -5.39 8.49 34.45
C SER A 829 -6.65 9.35 34.29
N THR A 830 -7.83 8.73 34.41
CA THR A 830 -9.12 9.43 34.31
C THR A 830 -9.32 10.41 35.45
N ALA A 831 -9.04 10.00 36.69
CA ALA A 831 -9.15 10.90 37.85
C ALA A 831 -8.14 12.05 37.79
N SER A 832 -6.90 11.80 37.35
CA SER A 832 -5.88 12.85 37.15
C SER A 832 -6.30 13.85 36.07
N SER A 833 -6.90 13.37 34.98
CA SER A 833 -7.46 14.23 33.92
C SER A 833 -8.60 15.11 34.46
N LEU A 834 -9.47 14.56 35.30
CA LEU A 834 -10.53 15.30 35.98
C LEU A 834 -9.96 16.37 36.95
N ARG A 835 -8.96 16.01 37.76
CA ARG A 835 -8.23 16.95 38.62
C ARG A 835 -7.66 18.13 37.81
N LYS A 836 -7.01 17.82 36.68
CA LYS A 836 -6.42 18.82 35.78
C LYS A 836 -7.48 19.74 35.19
N ALA A 837 -8.62 19.21 34.77
CA ALA A 837 -9.75 20.01 34.25
C ALA A 837 -10.27 21.00 35.31
N LYS A 838 -10.23 20.62 36.59
CA LYS A 838 -10.60 21.47 37.73
C LYS A 838 -9.46 22.34 38.26
N LYS A 839 -8.28 22.30 37.64
CA LYS A 839 -7.07 23.02 38.08
C LYS A 839 -6.63 22.63 39.51
N LEU A 840 -6.98 21.42 39.96
CA LEU A 840 -6.58 20.88 41.26
C LEU A 840 -5.22 20.16 41.11
N ARG A 841 -4.14 20.84 41.52
CA ARG A 841 -2.77 20.29 41.47
C ARG A 841 -2.67 18.99 42.28
N VAL A 842 -1.90 17.99 41.82
CA VAL A 842 -1.79 16.68 42.51
C VAL A 842 -1.27 16.82 43.94
N ARG A 843 -0.37 17.76 44.22
CA ARG A 843 0.17 18.01 45.58
C ARG A 843 -0.88 18.48 46.59
N LEU A 844 -2.03 18.98 46.14
CA LEU A 844 -3.17 19.28 47.01
C LEU A 844 -3.88 17.96 47.35
N PRO A 845 -3.86 17.49 48.62
CA PRO A 845 -4.62 16.30 48.97
C PRO A 845 -6.13 16.56 48.83
N LEU A 846 -6.88 15.58 48.33
CA LEU A 846 -8.34 15.65 48.26
C LEU A 846 -9.00 14.63 49.20
N PRO A 847 -10.26 14.85 49.64
CA PRO A 847 -10.89 13.99 50.63
C PRO A 847 -11.03 12.55 50.15
N LYS A 848 -11.60 12.33 48.96
CA LYS A 848 -11.83 10.98 48.47
C LYS A 848 -11.99 10.86 46.96
N LEU A 849 -11.80 9.64 46.48
CA LEU A 849 -12.19 9.19 45.16
C LEU A 849 -13.18 8.03 45.31
N THR A 850 -14.32 8.08 44.63
CA THR A 850 -15.21 6.93 44.49
C THR A 850 -15.02 6.30 43.12
N VAL A 851 -14.85 4.99 43.04
CA VAL A 851 -14.71 4.22 41.80
C VAL A 851 -15.87 3.24 41.70
N ALA A 852 -16.75 3.48 40.75
CA ALA A 852 -17.92 2.65 40.49
C ALA A 852 -17.62 1.72 39.30
N VAL A 853 -17.44 0.44 39.55
CA VAL A 853 -17.05 -0.59 38.56
C VAL A 853 -17.81 -1.89 38.83
N ALA A 854 -17.95 -2.75 37.81
CA ALA A 854 -18.75 -3.97 37.95
C ALA A 854 -18.22 -4.93 39.03
N ASP A 855 -16.89 -5.04 39.19
CA ASP A 855 -16.24 -5.86 40.20
C ASP A 855 -15.27 -5.02 41.06
N PRO A 856 -15.75 -4.36 42.13
CA PRO A 856 -14.89 -3.56 43.00
C PRO A 856 -13.88 -4.39 43.79
N ALA A 857 -14.12 -5.69 44.02
CA ALA A 857 -13.23 -6.55 44.79
C ALA A 857 -11.87 -6.74 44.09
N GLN A 858 -11.83 -6.63 42.77
CA GLN A 858 -10.60 -6.69 41.99
C GLN A 858 -9.65 -5.51 42.27
N LEU A 859 -10.19 -4.34 42.63
CA LEU A 859 -9.41 -3.13 42.89
C LEU A 859 -9.05 -2.94 44.38
N GLU A 860 -9.72 -3.65 45.28
CA GLU A 860 -9.54 -3.53 46.73
C GLU A 860 -8.07 -3.69 47.19
N PRO A 861 -7.27 -4.65 46.67
CA PRO A 861 -5.86 -4.79 47.03
C PRO A 861 -4.99 -3.60 46.62
N PHE A 862 -5.48 -2.72 45.74
CA PHE A 862 -4.74 -1.60 45.15
C PHE A 862 -5.31 -0.24 45.56
N ALA A 863 -6.26 -0.19 46.51
CA ALA A 863 -6.87 1.06 46.97
C ALA A 863 -5.83 2.06 47.50
N ASP A 864 -4.84 1.58 48.28
CA ASP A 864 -3.74 2.41 48.78
C ASP A 864 -2.86 2.95 47.64
N LEU A 865 -2.66 2.14 46.60
CA LEU A 865 -1.87 2.52 45.43
C LEU A 865 -2.56 3.64 44.64
N ILE A 866 -3.89 3.55 44.48
CA ILE A 866 -4.74 4.59 43.87
C ILE A 866 -4.74 5.85 44.74
N ALA A 867 -4.90 5.70 46.05
CA ALA A 867 -4.92 6.80 47.01
C ALA A 867 -3.62 7.63 46.95
N ASP A 868 -2.48 6.94 46.98
CA ASP A 868 -1.15 7.53 46.87
C ASP A 868 -0.94 8.23 45.51
N GLU A 869 -1.30 7.56 44.40
CA GLU A 869 -1.14 8.10 43.05
C GLU A 869 -1.88 9.43 42.86
N LEU A 870 -3.11 9.49 43.36
CA LEU A 870 -4.00 10.62 43.18
C LEU A 870 -3.93 11.63 44.33
N ASN A 871 -3.14 11.34 45.37
CA ASN A 871 -3.08 12.09 46.62
C ASN A 871 -4.50 12.37 47.16
N VAL A 872 -5.25 11.30 47.41
CA VAL A 872 -6.57 11.35 48.06
C VAL A 872 -6.52 10.66 49.42
N LYS A 873 -7.34 11.10 50.38
CA LYS A 873 -7.33 10.51 51.74
C LYS A 873 -8.05 9.17 51.82
N ALA A 874 -9.01 8.91 50.95
CA ALA A 874 -9.73 7.65 50.87
C ALA A 874 -10.10 7.28 49.42
N VAL A 875 -10.16 5.98 49.15
CA VAL A 875 -10.72 5.41 47.91
C VAL A 875 -11.90 4.54 48.30
N GLU A 876 -13.09 4.89 47.80
CA GLU A 876 -14.32 4.12 47.98
C GLU A 876 -14.60 3.33 46.70
N LEU A 877 -14.72 2.01 46.80
CA LEU A 877 -15.03 1.13 45.67
C LEU A 877 -16.50 0.69 45.76
N THR A 878 -17.23 0.73 44.65
CA THR A 878 -18.65 0.37 44.63
C THR A 878 -19.06 -0.30 43.31
N ALA A 879 -20.07 -1.17 43.37
CA ALA A 879 -20.69 -1.79 42.20
C ALA A 879 -21.88 -0.98 41.64
N ASP A 880 -22.26 0.10 42.32
CA ASP A 880 -23.43 0.91 41.98
C ASP A 880 -23.12 1.94 40.87
N ILE A 881 -22.97 1.46 39.64
CA ILE A 881 -22.69 2.30 38.46
C ILE A 881 -23.88 3.22 38.14
N ASP A 882 -25.11 2.72 38.31
CA ASP A 882 -26.35 3.43 37.97
C ASP A 882 -26.57 4.69 38.81
N THR A 883 -26.03 4.73 40.03
CA THR A 883 -26.05 5.94 40.87
C THR A 883 -25.20 7.08 40.29
N TYR A 884 -24.11 6.77 39.58
CA TYR A 884 -23.14 7.78 39.11
C TYR A 884 -23.18 8.04 37.61
N GLY A 885 -23.87 7.19 36.84
CA GLY A 885 -23.99 7.36 35.40
C GLY A 885 -25.07 6.51 34.77
N ARG A 886 -25.17 6.64 33.45
CA ARG A 886 -26.16 5.94 32.63
C ARG A 886 -25.54 5.56 31.30
N PHE A 887 -26.03 4.49 30.68
CA PHE A 887 -25.62 4.13 29.32
C PHE A 887 -26.44 4.93 28.30
N GLU A 888 -25.74 5.68 27.45
CA GLU A 888 -26.31 6.31 26.27
C GLU A 888 -26.07 5.42 25.04
N LEU A 889 -27.18 5.00 24.43
CA LEU A 889 -27.18 4.17 23.25
C LEU A 889 -27.17 5.06 21.99
N THR A 890 -26.43 4.65 20.96
CA THR A 890 -26.41 5.32 19.65
C THR A 890 -26.50 4.28 18.54
N VAL A 891 -27.38 4.50 17.56
CA VAL A 891 -27.52 3.61 16.40
C VAL A 891 -26.42 3.88 15.38
N ASN A 892 -25.73 2.84 14.92
CA ASN A 892 -24.81 2.90 13.80
C ASN A 892 -25.58 2.76 12.48
N ALA A 893 -26.07 3.88 11.97
CA ALA A 893 -26.92 3.92 10.77
C ALA A 893 -26.26 3.30 9.53
N ARG A 894 -24.92 3.37 9.41
CA ARG A 894 -24.17 2.84 8.26
C ARG A 894 -24.18 1.31 8.22
N VAL A 895 -24.07 0.67 9.39
CA VAL A 895 -24.06 -0.79 9.52
C VAL A 895 -25.47 -1.35 9.55
N ALA A 896 -26.38 -0.68 10.26
CA ALA A 896 -27.76 -1.12 10.41
C ALA A 896 -28.63 -0.89 9.16
N GLY A 897 -28.29 0.12 8.36
CA GLY A 897 -29.07 0.57 7.20
C GLY A 897 -29.35 -0.51 6.15
N PRO A 898 -28.35 -1.28 5.67
CA PRO A 898 -28.55 -2.35 4.68
C PRO A 898 -29.59 -3.40 5.09
N ARG A 899 -29.71 -3.70 6.39
CA ARG A 899 -30.65 -4.71 6.91
C ARG A 899 -31.99 -4.10 7.33
N LEU A 900 -31.97 -2.95 8.02
CA LEU A 900 -33.16 -2.33 8.61
C LEU A 900 -33.91 -1.40 7.66
N GLY A 901 -33.29 -0.96 6.55
CA GLY A 901 -33.91 -0.09 5.56
C GLY A 901 -34.56 1.16 6.18
N LYS A 902 -35.88 1.33 5.95
CA LYS A 902 -36.66 2.46 6.47
C LYS A 902 -36.80 2.47 8.01
N ASP A 903 -36.68 1.32 8.66
CA ASP A 903 -36.88 1.19 10.10
C ASP A 903 -35.67 1.69 10.90
N VAL A 904 -34.52 1.95 10.23
CA VAL A 904 -33.34 2.54 10.86
C VAL A 904 -33.63 3.94 11.44
N GLN A 905 -34.47 4.73 10.78
CA GLN A 905 -34.86 6.06 11.28
C GLN A 905 -35.79 5.96 12.48
N ALA A 906 -36.66 4.95 12.51
CA ALA A 906 -37.50 4.66 13.67
C ALA A 906 -36.65 4.21 14.87
N ALA A 907 -35.66 3.34 14.63
CA ALA A 907 -34.68 2.93 15.63
C ALA A 907 -33.88 4.12 16.20
N ILE A 908 -33.32 4.98 15.34
CA ILE A 908 -32.59 6.19 15.77
C ILE A 908 -33.47 7.08 16.65
N LYS A 909 -34.73 7.27 16.25
CA LYS A 909 -35.68 8.10 17.00
C LYS A 909 -36.03 7.49 18.36
N ALA A 910 -36.30 6.18 18.41
CA ALA A 910 -36.58 5.47 19.66
C ALA A 910 -35.38 5.49 20.61
N VAL A 911 -34.16 5.26 20.10
CA VAL A 911 -32.93 5.37 20.91
C VAL A 911 -32.72 6.79 21.44
N LYS A 912 -32.93 7.83 20.62
CA LYS A 912 -32.85 9.24 21.08
C LYS A 912 -33.94 9.61 22.09
N ALA A 913 -35.09 8.95 22.06
CA ALA A 913 -36.16 9.12 23.03
C ALA A 913 -35.93 8.34 24.34
N GLY A 914 -34.85 7.53 24.43
CA GLY A 914 -34.58 6.68 25.57
C GLY A 914 -35.40 5.39 25.61
N GLU A 915 -36.03 5.02 24.49
CA GLU A 915 -36.89 3.82 24.36
C GLU A 915 -36.13 2.59 23.87
N GLY A 916 -34.79 2.64 23.88
CA GLY A 916 -33.91 1.52 23.53
C GLY A 916 -33.74 0.56 24.69
N VAL A 917 -34.05 -0.72 24.49
CA VAL A 917 -33.89 -1.79 25.49
C VAL A 917 -32.88 -2.82 25.01
N VAL A 918 -31.73 -2.90 25.69
CA VAL A 918 -30.74 -3.95 25.43
C VAL A 918 -31.26 -5.28 25.97
N ASN A 919 -31.37 -6.26 25.09
CA ASN A 919 -31.84 -7.61 25.38
C ASN A 919 -30.70 -8.48 25.95
N PRO A 920 -31.00 -9.59 26.64
CA PRO A 920 -29.99 -10.48 27.21
C PRO A 920 -29.04 -11.13 26.18
N ASP A 921 -29.43 -11.19 24.91
CA ASP A 921 -28.63 -11.74 23.81
C ASP A 921 -27.71 -10.68 23.15
N GLY A 922 -27.63 -9.47 23.72
CA GLY A 922 -26.82 -8.36 23.22
C GLY A 922 -27.47 -7.58 22.07
N THR A 923 -28.70 -7.89 21.68
CA THR A 923 -29.43 -7.08 20.69
C THR A 923 -30.11 -5.88 21.36
N LEU A 924 -30.38 -4.82 20.60
CA LEU A 924 -31.08 -3.62 21.09
C LEU A 924 -32.46 -3.51 20.44
N THR A 925 -33.52 -3.60 21.23
CA THR A 925 -34.89 -3.30 20.76
C THR A 925 -35.11 -1.79 20.80
N ALA A 926 -35.41 -1.16 19.66
CA ALA A 926 -35.68 0.27 19.57
C ALA A 926 -36.82 0.54 18.57
N GLY A 927 -38.01 0.84 19.09
CA GLY A 927 -39.21 0.98 18.27
C GLY A 927 -39.59 -0.35 17.59
N PRO A 928 -39.87 -0.38 16.27
CA PRO A 928 -40.21 -1.61 15.55
C PRO A 928 -38.98 -2.47 15.17
N ALA A 929 -37.76 -2.00 15.43
CA ALA A 929 -36.53 -2.65 14.98
C ALA A 929 -35.76 -3.28 16.14
N VAL A 930 -35.09 -4.39 15.84
CA VAL A 930 -34.10 -5.03 16.71
C VAL A 930 -32.73 -4.86 16.04
N LEU A 931 -31.81 -4.16 16.69
CA LEU A 931 -30.45 -3.95 16.23
C LEU A 931 -29.53 -5.05 16.77
N ARG A 932 -28.59 -5.50 15.96
CA ARG A 932 -27.51 -6.44 16.35
C ARG A 932 -26.40 -5.70 17.11
N PRO A 933 -25.54 -6.40 17.88
CA PRO A 933 -24.45 -5.77 18.64
C PRO A 933 -23.58 -4.81 17.81
N GLU A 934 -23.31 -5.12 16.54
CA GLU A 934 -22.50 -4.32 15.63
C GLU A 934 -23.22 -3.08 15.05
N GLU A 935 -24.55 -2.99 15.23
CA GLU A 935 -25.42 -1.98 14.65
C GLU A 935 -25.75 -0.83 15.61
N TYR A 936 -25.29 -0.90 16.86
CA TYR A 936 -25.38 0.19 17.82
C TYR A 936 -24.10 0.26 18.67
N SER A 937 -23.92 1.37 19.37
CA SER A 937 -22.86 1.55 20.35
C SER A 937 -23.49 1.98 21.67
N SER A 938 -22.96 1.46 22.78
CA SER A 938 -23.31 1.90 24.13
C SER A 938 -22.15 2.69 24.71
N LYS A 939 -22.43 3.86 25.29
CA LYS A 939 -21.42 4.69 25.95
C LYS A 939 -21.89 5.02 27.36
N LEU A 940 -21.09 4.69 28.36
CA LEU A 940 -21.34 5.11 29.74
C LEU A 940 -21.06 6.62 29.86
N VAL A 941 -22.06 7.37 30.33
CA VAL A 941 -21.95 8.81 30.59
C VAL A 941 -22.21 9.10 32.06
N ALA A 942 -21.50 10.08 32.61
CA ALA A 942 -21.68 10.55 33.98
C ALA A 942 -23.07 11.18 34.16
N ALA A 943 -23.72 10.89 35.29
CA ALA A 943 -24.97 11.53 35.70
C ALA A 943 -24.73 13.00 36.08
N ASP A 944 -23.61 13.28 36.74
CA ASP A 944 -23.08 14.62 36.98
C ASP A 944 -21.64 14.72 36.44
N PRO A 945 -21.43 15.33 35.25
CA PRO A 945 -20.12 15.42 34.62
C PRO A 945 -19.19 16.43 35.30
N GLU A 946 -19.64 17.14 36.35
CA GLU A 946 -18.82 18.14 36.99
C GLU A 946 -17.60 17.51 37.68
N TYR A 947 -17.79 16.42 38.44
CA TYR A 947 -16.74 15.70 39.15
C TYR A 947 -16.74 14.19 38.87
N THR A 948 -17.39 13.77 37.79
CA THR A 948 -17.48 12.36 37.41
C THR A 948 -17.02 12.18 35.98
N ALA A 949 -16.24 11.14 35.74
CA ALA A 949 -15.77 10.78 34.41
C ALA A 949 -15.87 9.26 34.18
N ALA A 950 -16.24 8.86 32.97
CA ALA A 950 -16.29 7.46 32.58
C ALA A 950 -14.88 6.92 32.35
N LEU A 951 -14.65 5.69 32.77
CA LEU A 951 -13.47 4.91 32.41
C LEU A 951 -13.53 4.51 30.92
N PRO A 952 -12.38 4.21 30.29
CA PRO A 952 -12.33 3.63 28.95
C PRO A 952 -13.24 2.39 28.82
N ASP A 953 -13.75 2.18 27.61
CA ASP A 953 -14.59 1.03 27.22
C ASP A 953 -15.85 0.80 28.07
N GLY A 954 -16.28 1.81 28.83
CA GLY A 954 -17.43 1.71 29.71
C GLY A 954 -17.18 0.84 30.95
N ALA A 955 -15.92 0.62 31.33
CA ALA A 955 -15.54 -0.22 32.47
C ALA A 955 -16.04 0.28 33.84
N GLY A 956 -16.53 1.53 33.92
CA GLY A 956 -17.06 2.13 35.13
C GLY A 956 -16.94 3.65 35.13
N LEU A 957 -17.10 4.27 36.30
CA LEU A 957 -17.00 5.71 36.52
C LEU A 957 -16.08 6.02 37.70
N VAL A 958 -15.40 7.15 37.64
CA VAL A 958 -14.67 7.73 38.76
C VAL A 958 -15.32 9.04 39.16
N VAL A 959 -15.52 9.23 40.46
CA VAL A 959 -16.10 10.43 41.07
C VAL A 959 -15.06 11.01 42.02
N LEU A 960 -14.65 12.25 41.78
CA LEU A 960 -13.65 12.93 42.56
C LEU A 960 -14.30 13.92 43.53
N ASP A 961 -14.05 13.78 44.83
CA ASP A 961 -14.42 14.83 45.78
C ASP A 961 -13.44 16.01 45.66
N GLY A 962 -13.89 17.07 45.00
CA GLY A 962 -13.11 18.30 44.81
C GLY A 962 -13.10 19.25 46.00
N THR A 963 -13.70 18.88 47.14
CA THR A 963 -13.82 19.77 48.31
C THR A 963 -12.47 20.04 48.95
N VAL A 964 -12.05 21.31 48.97
CA VAL A 964 -10.79 21.73 49.59
C VAL A 964 -11.07 22.35 50.95
N THR A 965 -10.76 21.62 52.02
CA THR A 965 -10.86 22.15 53.39
C THR A 965 -9.62 22.96 53.76
N PRO A 966 -9.68 23.84 54.78
CA PRO A 966 -8.51 24.60 55.25
C PRO A 966 -7.30 23.71 55.60
N GLU A 967 -7.54 22.53 56.17
CA GLU A 967 -6.50 21.57 56.54
C GLU A 967 -5.84 20.94 55.31
N LEU A 968 -6.63 20.61 54.28
CA LEU A 968 -6.11 20.05 53.04
C LEU A 968 -5.31 21.10 52.24
N GLU A 969 -5.75 22.36 52.24
CA GLU A 969 -4.98 23.44 51.61
C GLU A 969 -3.67 23.69 52.38
N ALA A 970 -3.68 23.65 53.71
CA ALA A 970 -2.46 23.77 54.53
C ALA A 970 -1.45 22.64 54.25
N GLU A 971 -1.93 21.40 54.11
CA GLU A 971 -1.07 20.27 53.74
C GLU A 971 -0.57 20.39 52.28
N GLY A 972 -1.43 20.83 51.36
CA GLY A 972 -1.06 21.09 49.97
C GLY A 972 0.03 22.16 49.86
N TRP A 973 -0.10 23.24 50.63
CA TRP A 973 0.90 24.29 50.76
C TRP A 973 2.23 23.73 51.29
N ALA A 974 2.20 22.86 52.30
CA ALA A 974 3.41 22.21 52.82
C ALA A 974 4.12 21.34 51.76
N LYS A 975 3.36 20.58 50.97
CA LYS A 975 3.90 19.79 49.84
C LYS A 975 4.47 20.67 48.72
N ASP A 976 3.90 21.85 48.47
CA ASP A 976 4.49 22.83 47.56
C ASP A 976 5.85 23.35 48.07
N ARG A 977 5.96 23.62 49.38
CA ARG A 977 7.22 24.01 50.02
C ARG A 977 8.29 22.93 49.93
N ILE A 978 7.93 21.66 50.13
CA ILE A 978 8.87 20.54 49.96
C ILE A 978 9.46 20.54 48.54
N ARG A 979 8.62 20.68 47.50
CA ARG A 979 9.10 20.72 46.11
C ARG A 979 10.08 21.86 45.88
N GLU A 980 9.72 23.07 46.32
CA GLU A 980 10.55 24.27 46.11
C GLU A 980 11.87 24.19 46.89
N LEU A 981 11.85 23.59 48.08
CA LEU A 981 13.06 23.31 48.85
C LEU A 981 13.97 22.29 48.15
N GLN A 982 13.40 21.23 47.57
CA GLN A 982 14.16 20.25 46.79
C GLN A 982 14.74 20.89 45.51
N GLU A 983 14.01 21.80 44.87
CA GLU A 983 14.51 22.57 43.73
C GLU A 983 15.64 23.53 44.14
N LEU A 984 15.52 24.19 45.29
CA LEU A 984 16.56 25.04 45.87
C LEU A 984 17.82 24.25 46.24
N ARG A 985 17.68 23.03 46.78
CA ARG A 985 18.82 22.13 47.03
C ARG A 985 19.59 21.85 45.75
N LYS A 986 18.85 21.48 44.70
CA LYS A 986 19.44 21.19 43.39
C LYS A 986 20.15 22.40 42.79
N SER A 987 19.55 23.59 42.83
CA SER A 987 20.17 24.81 42.30
C SER A 987 21.36 25.29 43.13
N SER A 988 21.40 24.91 44.41
CA SER A 988 22.51 25.20 45.34
C SER A 988 23.63 24.15 45.29
N GLY A 989 23.55 23.15 44.40
CA GLY A 989 24.57 22.12 44.22
C GLY A 989 24.61 21.04 45.31
N LEU A 990 23.52 20.87 46.06
CA LEU A 990 23.37 19.80 47.05
C LEU A 990 22.74 18.56 46.41
N ASP A 991 23.21 17.38 46.80
CA ASP A 991 22.61 16.12 46.37
C ASP A 991 21.31 15.85 47.15
N VAL A 992 20.36 15.15 46.53
CA VAL A 992 19.06 14.81 47.15
C VAL A 992 19.23 13.94 48.41
N SER A 993 20.31 13.17 48.49
CA SER A 993 20.66 12.33 49.65
C SER A 993 21.37 13.09 50.79
N ASP A 994 21.78 14.33 50.56
CA ASP A 994 22.47 15.13 51.59
C ASP A 994 21.54 15.42 52.78
N ARG A 995 22.10 15.42 53.99
CA ARG A 995 21.42 15.90 55.19
C ARG A 995 21.63 17.40 55.32
N ILE A 996 20.57 18.14 55.68
CA ILE A 996 20.60 19.61 55.66
C ILE A 996 20.08 20.23 56.95
N THR A 997 20.49 21.47 57.24
CA THR A 997 19.85 22.34 58.24
C THR A 997 19.07 23.44 57.53
N VAL A 998 17.87 23.75 58.01
CA VAL A 998 16.94 24.67 57.35
C VAL A 998 16.47 25.75 58.33
N VAL A 999 16.57 27.02 57.92
CA VAL A 999 15.95 28.16 58.59
C VAL A 999 14.93 28.79 57.63
N MET A 1000 13.66 28.81 58.03
CA MET A 1000 12.55 29.24 57.17
C MET A 1000 11.75 30.39 57.81
N SER A 1001 11.60 31.48 57.08
CA SER A 1001 10.72 32.60 57.40
C SER A 1001 9.46 32.50 56.55
N VAL A 1002 8.30 32.53 57.20
CA VAL A 1002 6.98 32.35 56.57
C VAL A 1002 6.11 33.57 56.87
N PRO A 1003 5.33 34.09 55.90
CA PRO A 1003 4.39 35.17 56.18
C PRO A 1003 3.38 34.79 57.26
N GLN A 1004 2.94 35.78 58.05
CA GLN A 1004 2.04 35.58 59.19
C GLN A 1004 0.73 34.85 58.82
N THR A 1005 0.26 34.99 57.57
CA THR A 1005 -0.94 34.32 57.05
C THR A 1005 -0.81 32.80 56.92
N HIS A 1006 0.42 32.25 56.91
CA HIS A 1006 0.70 30.82 56.73
C HIS A 1006 1.56 30.24 57.86
N GLU A 1007 1.82 31.00 58.93
CA GLU A 1007 2.68 30.56 60.04
C GLU A 1007 2.11 29.31 60.75
N ASP A 1008 0.80 29.29 60.98
CA ASP A 1008 0.12 28.15 61.61
C ASP A 1008 0.20 26.89 60.74
N TRP A 1009 0.11 27.04 59.41
CA TRP A 1009 0.24 25.92 58.46
C TRP A 1009 1.66 25.35 58.48
N ALA A 1010 2.65 26.24 58.44
CA ALA A 1010 4.05 25.86 58.47
C ALA A 1010 4.41 25.13 59.78
N ARG A 1011 3.92 25.61 60.92
CA ARG A 1011 4.13 24.95 62.22
C ARG A 1011 3.45 23.58 62.29
N ALA A 1012 2.20 23.47 61.82
CA ALA A 1012 1.46 22.22 61.81
C ALA A 1012 2.13 21.13 60.95
N HIS A 1013 2.75 21.51 59.84
CA HIS A 1013 3.41 20.58 58.90
C HIS A 1013 4.94 20.61 58.98
N ARG A 1014 5.52 21.16 60.03
CA ARG A 1014 6.98 21.27 60.20
C ARG A 1014 7.68 19.93 60.00
N ASP A 1015 7.22 18.89 60.68
CA ASP A 1015 7.91 17.60 60.69
C ASP A 1015 7.76 16.87 59.35
N LEU A 1016 6.63 17.07 58.65
CA LEU A 1016 6.44 16.61 57.28
C LEU A 1016 7.47 17.26 56.34
N ILE A 1017 7.56 18.59 56.37
CA ILE A 1017 8.49 19.34 55.52
C ILE A 1017 9.93 18.93 55.84
N ALA A 1018 10.30 18.87 57.12
CA ALA A 1018 11.64 18.51 57.57
C ALA A 1018 12.03 17.08 57.16
N GLY A 1019 11.11 16.11 57.31
CA GLY A 1019 11.35 14.71 56.94
C GLY A 1019 11.59 14.53 55.45
N GLU A 1020 10.71 15.09 54.62
CA GLU A 1020 10.76 14.94 53.15
C GLU A 1020 11.97 15.63 52.48
N ILE A 1021 12.62 16.55 53.19
CA ILE A 1021 13.85 17.21 52.73
C ILE A 1021 15.09 16.75 53.50
N LEU A 1022 15.00 15.67 54.29
CA LEU A 1022 16.13 15.11 55.04
C LEU A 1022 16.81 16.13 55.98
N ALA A 1023 16.02 17.05 56.56
CA ALA A 1023 16.53 18.06 57.47
C ALA A 1023 16.88 17.47 58.85
N THR A 1024 18.12 17.66 59.30
CA THR A 1024 18.57 17.30 60.65
C THR A 1024 18.24 18.36 61.68
N ALA A 1025 18.07 19.62 61.24
CA ALA A 1025 17.53 20.72 62.03
C ALA A 1025 16.61 21.59 61.16
N PHE A 1026 15.46 21.99 61.70
CA PHE A 1026 14.47 22.82 61.01
C PHE A 1026 13.90 23.89 61.95
N GLU A 1027 14.22 25.16 61.70
CA GLU A 1027 13.83 26.27 62.57
C GLU A 1027 13.04 27.35 61.82
N PHE A 1028 12.08 27.95 62.51
CA PHE A 1028 11.36 29.12 62.01
C PHE A 1028 12.06 30.40 62.49
N GLY A 1029 12.49 31.24 61.55
CA GLY A 1029 13.22 32.47 61.85
C GLY A 1029 13.67 33.18 60.57
N GLU A 1030 14.14 34.42 60.69
CA GLU A 1030 14.60 35.18 59.52
C GLU A 1030 15.96 34.65 59.05
N PRO A 1031 16.06 34.07 57.84
CA PRO A 1031 17.30 33.48 57.36
C PRO A 1031 18.32 34.55 56.97
N THR A 1032 19.60 34.34 57.35
CA THR A 1032 20.72 35.15 56.85
C THR A 1032 21.04 34.71 55.41
N ASP A 1033 21.07 35.65 54.47
CA ASP A 1033 21.25 35.39 53.01
C ASP A 1033 20.22 34.40 52.42
N GLY A 1034 19.01 34.34 52.98
CA GLY A 1034 17.97 33.41 52.54
C GLY A 1034 17.41 33.72 51.16
N ALA A 1035 17.22 32.66 50.37
CA ALA A 1035 16.57 32.68 49.06
C ALA A 1035 15.04 32.75 49.22
N GLU A 1036 14.38 33.48 48.34
CA GLU A 1036 12.92 33.53 48.29
C GLU A 1036 12.39 32.33 47.50
N ILE A 1037 11.42 31.63 48.09
CA ILE A 1037 10.62 30.59 47.42
C ILE A 1037 9.16 31.06 47.32
N GLY A 1038 8.24 30.20 46.89
CA GLY A 1038 6.85 30.59 46.65
C GLY A 1038 6.13 31.15 47.88
N ASP A 1039 5.07 31.93 47.64
CA ASP A 1039 4.17 32.51 48.65
C ASP A 1039 4.85 33.40 49.71
N GLY A 1040 5.93 34.10 49.34
CA GLY A 1040 6.62 35.05 50.21
C GLY A 1040 7.45 34.40 51.33
N VAL A 1041 7.77 33.11 51.18
CA VAL A 1041 8.60 32.36 52.14
C VAL A 1041 10.08 32.57 51.79
N ARG A 1042 10.92 32.81 52.80
CA ARG A 1042 12.39 32.90 52.65
C ARG A 1042 13.06 31.76 53.37
N VAL A 1043 14.06 31.14 52.75
CA VAL A 1043 14.75 29.97 53.30
C VAL A 1043 16.26 30.07 53.14
N ALA A 1044 16.99 29.71 54.19
CA ALA A 1044 18.40 29.32 54.09
C ALA A 1044 18.55 27.81 54.34
N ILE A 1045 19.27 27.14 53.44
CA ILE A 1045 19.64 25.73 53.57
C ILE A 1045 21.17 25.60 53.63
N ALA A 1046 21.67 24.71 54.48
CA ALA A 1046 23.09 24.38 54.55
C ALA A 1046 23.26 22.87 54.69
N LYS A 1047 24.34 22.31 54.12
CA LYS A 1047 24.69 20.91 54.33
C LYS A 1047 25.07 20.71 55.81
N ALA A 1048 24.44 19.72 56.44
CA ALA A 1048 24.65 19.38 57.84
C ALA A 1048 26.00 18.69 58.08
#